data_AF-A0A956N8K7-F1
#
_entry.id   AF-A0A956N8K7-F1
#
_cell.length_a   1.000
_cell.length_b   1.000
_cell.length_c   1.000
_cell.angle_alpha   90.00
_cell.angle_beta   90.00
_cell.angle_gamma   90.00
#
_symmetry.space_group_name_H-M   'P 1'
#
loop_
_entity.id
_entity.type
_entity.pdbx_description
1 polymer ?
#
loop_
_entity_poly.entity_id
_entity_poly.type
_entity_poly.pdbx_seq_one_letter_code
_entity_poly.pdbx_strand_id
1 'polypeptide(L)'
;SEDVATTMYTSGTTGDPKGVPFTHANLVTKRFARAAAWPDLGEGDVFLCYLPLYHTFGRWLEMLGCVFWGAVYAFVDDTSVDSLMFSFRRVRPTTFISVPKRWIQIAESVAPLSADLEPDPERDREISRGLQAATGGRLRRGLSAAGYLPPTVFRRFHAAGIQLHSGFGMTEATGGITMTPANDYRDDSIGVALPGIELKVADDGELLIRGPYVTPLGSDEAPRDEGWFATGDIVTTDDDGHLRIVDRKKEIFKNVAGETISPRRVESLFADFDVVERVLLVGDRRDYCTVLIVPSAELRHDFADDSGGLTLDSPELREMFAPIVSTVNRFLAPYERIIDFAILSRDLDPERGELTAKGTPKRNLVAERFHEAIDPMYSRERVLLDLPGLAVAIPHWLLRQTGIHSRALVAKEDGIAVRGGGRRLQIRRLDATRVLVGDLVYDPGGDELRLGEILGRAELWIGNEAARRFAGPGIDHWWRRGRRFAIDTRLVERPPLSAEDAERAPLSLASDMGLDVATLHALACALRRPDAADKRTVVEVLRTSITGESPEIDTLVRELLTGAIADRDVRAECLRALIPAFPPGELDERVASLLDDPTFLDDREIDVMSRAPLREDQLERLAARAERLADEGREEPLARLLDLLGRQAIEHPASHLRIRSLMAGLVDAADRPEKREARREQLGKIVRGFRAQLEPARLALGFTWDEAVEFRSGVEPGDAERMLEALRETTLLAEAITLLGPGSGLARPEPLGPGSLRVTFLGTGTGRRVHLLEWFPASGAEPGLECILKVNRDLDWEQVQEELRLL
;
A
#
# COMPACT_ATOMS: atom_id res chain seq x y z
N SER A 1 19.18 -55.32 6.83
CA SER A 1 20.64 -55.15 6.71
C SER A 1 20.89 -53.76 6.15
N GLU A 2 21.83 -53.05 6.75
CA GLU A 2 22.32 -51.75 6.26
C GLU A 2 23.43 -51.92 5.20
N ASP A 3 23.76 -53.15 4.83
CA ASP A 3 24.70 -53.42 3.75
C ASP A 3 24.16 -52.86 2.42
N VAL A 4 25.06 -52.25 1.65
CA VAL A 4 24.76 -51.74 0.30
C VAL A 4 24.41 -52.92 -0.59
N ALA A 5 23.19 -52.92 -1.12
CA ALA A 5 22.69 -53.94 -2.04
C ALA A 5 23.04 -53.61 -3.50
N THR A 6 23.03 -52.33 -3.86
CA THR A 6 23.25 -51.86 -5.25
C THR A 6 23.48 -50.36 -5.29
N THR A 7 24.15 -49.89 -6.33
CA THR A 7 24.34 -48.46 -6.61
C THR A 7 23.69 -48.10 -7.94
N MET A 8 23.06 -46.92 -8.06
CA MET A 8 22.57 -46.39 -9.35
C MET A 8 23.22 -45.05 -9.66
N TYR A 9 23.57 -44.84 -10.92
CA TYR A 9 24.17 -43.58 -11.35
C TYR A 9 23.09 -42.59 -11.80
N THR A 10 23.20 -41.35 -11.34
CA THR A 10 22.33 -40.23 -11.74
C THR A 10 23.19 -39.07 -12.28
N SER A 11 22.76 -38.45 -13.37
CA SER A 11 23.37 -37.22 -13.86
C SER A 11 22.79 -36.03 -13.08
N GLY A 12 23.57 -35.50 -12.14
CA GLY A 12 23.24 -34.27 -11.43
C GLY A 12 23.35 -33.03 -12.33
N THR A 13 22.99 -31.86 -11.80
CA THR A 13 23.12 -30.56 -12.50
C THR A 13 24.55 -30.21 -12.89
N THR A 14 25.55 -30.92 -12.36
CA THR A 14 26.99 -30.70 -12.55
C THR A 14 27.59 -31.46 -13.75
N GLY A 15 26.82 -32.33 -14.43
CA GLY A 15 27.28 -33.07 -15.61
C GLY A 15 27.97 -34.42 -15.32
N ASP A 16 28.68 -34.55 -14.19
CA ASP A 16 29.30 -35.81 -13.79
C ASP A 16 28.29 -36.82 -13.18
N PRO A 17 28.29 -38.10 -13.61
CA PRO A 17 27.42 -39.13 -13.01
C PRO A 17 27.77 -39.42 -11.54
N LYS A 18 26.80 -39.29 -10.64
CA LYS A 18 26.92 -39.59 -9.21
C LYS A 18 26.33 -40.96 -8.88
N GLY A 19 27.07 -41.79 -8.15
CA GLY A 19 26.61 -43.11 -7.70
C GLY A 19 25.84 -43.03 -6.40
N VAL A 20 24.55 -43.38 -6.42
CA VAL A 20 23.66 -43.39 -5.26
C VAL A 20 23.55 -44.82 -4.71
N PRO A 21 24.11 -45.11 -3.53
CA PRO A 21 24.03 -46.44 -2.93
C PRO A 21 22.67 -46.66 -2.26
N PHE A 22 22.12 -47.86 -2.41
CA PHE A 22 20.91 -48.33 -1.74
C PHE A 22 21.23 -49.52 -0.85
N THR A 23 20.83 -49.45 0.42
CA THR A 23 20.92 -50.58 1.35
C THR A 23 19.76 -51.56 1.16
N HIS A 24 19.91 -52.79 1.65
CA HIS A 24 18.79 -53.72 1.70
C HIS A 24 17.58 -53.15 2.47
N ALA A 25 17.84 -52.41 3.56
CA ALA A 25 16.80 -51.75 4.34
C ALA A 25 16.03 -50.69 3.53
N ASN A 26 16.73 -49.85 2.74
CA ASN A 26 16.07 -48.87 1.88
C ASN A 26 15.10 -49.56 0.90
N LEU A 27 15.58 -50.59 0.21
CA LEU A 27 14.83 -51.29 -0.83
C LEU A 27 13.60 -52.02 -0.27
N VAL A 28 13.76 -52.77 0.82
CA VAL A 28 12.67 -53.52 1.44
C VAL A 28 11.64 -52.57 2.05
N THR A 29 12.07 -51.55 2.79
CA THR A 29 11.13 -50.61 3.42
C THR A 29 10.35 -49.82 2.38
N LYS A 30 11.02 -49.35 1.32
CA LYS A 30 10.33 -48.70 0.19
C LYS A 30 9.29 -49.61 -0.45
N ARG A 31 9.52 -50.91 -0.46
CA ARG A 31 8.60 -51.85 -1.08
C ARG A 31 7.30 -51.99 -0.31
N PHE A 32 7.37 -52.09 1.01
CA PHE A 32 6.20 -52.08 1.89
C PHE A 32 5.46 -50.73 1.84
N ALA A 33 6.19 -49.62 1.81
CA ALA A 33 5.61 -48.29 1.65
C ALA A 33 4.75 -48.16 0.38
N ARG A 34 5.24 -48.66 -0.75
CA ARG A 34 4.50 -48.68 -2.02
C ARG A 34 3.29 -49.62 -1.98
N ALA A 35 3.42 -50.78 -1.36
CA ALA A 35 2.32 -51.71 -1.19
C ALA A 35 1.20 -51.10 -0.33
N ALA A 36 1.54 -50.33 0.71
CA ALA A 36 0.57 -49.60 1.52
C ALA A 36 -0.11 -48.46 0.73
N ALA A 37 0.59 -47.82 -0.20
CA ALA A 37 0.02 -46.77 -1.05
C ALA A 37 -0.89 -47.31 -2.17
N TRP A 38 -0.67 -48.56 -2.60
CA TRP A 38 -1.53 -49.30 -3.54
C TRP A 38 -1.90 -50.69 -2.97
N PRO A 39 -2.82 -50.74 -2.01
CA PRO A 39 -3.15 -51.98 -1.30
C PRO A 39 -3.88 -53.01 -2.17
N ASP A 40 -4.55 -52.58 -3.25
CA ASP A 40 -5.36 -53.48 -4.08
C ASP A 40 -4.58 -54.14 -5.22
N LEU A 41 -3.26 -53.91 -5.34
CA LEU A 41 -2.43 -54.59 -6.34
C LEU A 41 -2.08 -56.00 -5.89
N GLY A 42 -2.14 -56.97 -6.81
CA GLY A 42 -1.84 -58.37 -6.50
C GLY A 42 -1.57 -59.24 -7.72
N GLU A 43 -1.71 -60.56 -7.54
CA GLU A 43 -1.38 -61.59 -8.55
C GLU A 43 -2.25 -61.53 -9.82
N GLY A 44 -3.40 -60.86 -9.74
CA GLY A 44 -4.31 -60.65 -10.88
C GLY A 44 -3.92 -59.50 -11.80
N ASP A 45 -2.92 -58.70 -11.43
CA ASP A 45 -2.52 -57.52 -12.18
C ASP A 45 -1.49 -57.81 -13.26
N VAL A 46 -1.58 -57.04 -14.33
CA VAL A 46 -0.68 -57.12 -15.49
C VAL A 46 -0.13 -55.74 -15.77
N PHE A 47 1.18 -55.60 -15.67
CA PHE A 47 1.91 -54.37 -15.95
C PHE A 47 2.47 -54.43 -17.37
N LEU A 48 2.28 -53.37 -18.13
CA LEU A 48 2.99 -53.17 -19.39
C LEU A 48 4.22 -52.30 -19.12
N CYS A 49 5.41 -52.84 -19.37
CA CYS A 49 6.66 -52.27 -18.89
C CYS A 49 7.64 -52.01 -20.03
N TYR A 50 8.16 -50.79 -20.07
CA TYR A 50 9.16 -50.35 -21.04
C TYR A 50 10.28 -49.51 -20.42
N LEU A 51 10.17 -49.18 -19.12
CA LEU A 51 11.12 -48.30 -18.47
C LEU A 51 12.47 -49.00 -18.30
N PRO A 52 13.59 -48.28 -18.50
CA PRO A 52 14.89 -48.90 -18.35
C PRO A 52 15.18 -49.35 -16.92
N LEU A 53 15.72 -50.56 -16.77
CA LEU A 53 16.06 -51.14 -15.46
C LEU A 53 17.31 -50.50 -14.82
N TYR A 54 18.03 -49.63 -15.52
CA TYR A 54 19.06 -48.79 -14.92
C TYR A 54 18.48 -47.56 -14.19
N HIS A 55 17.18 -47.27 -14.37
CA HIS A 55 16.48 -46.19 -13.69
C HIS A 55 15.66 -46.75 -12.51
N THR A 56 15.55 -45.97 -11.42
CA THR A 56 14.80 -46.39 -10.21
C THR A 56 13.34 -46.72 -10.50
N PHE A 57 12.75 -46.00 -11.46
CA PHE A 57 11.35 -46.13 -11.86
C PHE A 57 11.06 -47.50 -12.51
N GLY A 58 11.88 -47.97 -13.46
CA GLY A 58 11.70 -49.31 -14.04
C GLY A 58 12.10 -50.44 -13.09
N ARG A 59 13.25 -50.33 -12.42
CA ARG A 59 13.77 -51.45 -11.60
C ARG A 59 13.02 -51.65 -10.28
N TRP A 60 12.82 -50.58 -9.52
CA TRP A 60 12.34 -50.69 -8.14
C TRP A 60 10.84 -50.49 -8.02
N LEU A 61 10.24 -49.63 -8.85
CA LEU A 61 8.81 -49.40 -8.81
C LEU A 61 8.06 -50.43 -9.65
N GLU A 62 8.41 -50.61 -10.93
CA GLU A 62 7.71 -51.56 -11.80
C GLU A 62 8.15 -53.01 -11.55
N MET A 63 9.42 -53.36 -11.78
CA MET A 63 9.88 -54.76 -11.82
C MET A 63 9.77 -55.45 -10.46
N LEU A 64 10.40 -54.87 -9.43
CA LEU A 64 10.23 -55.41 -8.06
C LEU A 64 8.86 -55.10 -7.46
N GLY A 65 8.14 -54.16 -8.05
CA GLY A 65 6.70 -54.03 -7.90
C GLY A 65 6.02 -55.37 -8.18
N CYS A 66 6.09 -55.79 -9.43
CA CYS A 66 5.43 -56.98 -9.93
C CYS A 66 5.85 -58.24 -9.17
N VAL A 67 7.16 -58.42 -8.93
CA VAL A 67 7.68 -59.58 -8.18
C VAL A 67 7.07 -59.68 -6.78
N PHE A 68 6.95 -58.57 -6.06
CA PHE A 68 6.39 -58.57 -4.71
C PHE A 68 4.87 -58.78 -4.68
N TRP A 69 4.13 -58.19 -5.64
CA TRP A 69 2.67 -58.37 -5.71
C TRP A 69 2.26 -59.72 -6.34
N GLY A 70 3.20 -60.47 -6.91
CA GLY A 70 2.90 -61.65 -7.73
C GLY A 70 2.30 -61.30 -9.09
N ALA A 71 2.37 -60.04 -9.51
CA ALA A 71 1.79 -59.54 -10.75
C ALA A 71 2.63 -59.90 -11.99
N VAL A 72 2.01 -59.85 -13.16
CA VAL A 72 2.69 -60.13 -14.45
C VAL A 72 3.45 -58.89 -14.91
N TYR A 73 4.75 -59.03 -15.16
CA TYR A 73 5.61 -58.01 -15.77
C TYR A 73 5.76 -58.28 -17.28
N ALA A 74 5.02 -57.57 -18.12
CA ALA A 74 5.05 -57.75 -19.58
C ALA A 74 5.95 -56.72 -20.25
N PHE A 75 7.04 -57.19 -20.87
CA PHE A 75 7.95 -56.35 -21.64
C PHE A 75 7.33 -55.93 -22.98
N VAL A 76 7.56 -54.67 -23.37
CA VAL A 76 7.39 -54.24 -24.77
C VAL A 76 8.62 -54.61 -25.60
N ASP A 77 8.43 -54.81 -26.91
CA ASP A 77 9.50 -55.19 -27.83
C ASP A 77 10.54 -54.06 -28.02
N ASP A 78 10.05 -52.84 -28.23
CA ASP A 78 10.87 -51.63 -28.31
C ASP A 78 10.15 -50.39 -27.75
N THR A 79 10.87 -49.29 -27.60
CA THR A 79 10.38 -48.04 -26.99
C THR A 79 9.63 -47.11 -27.94
N SER A 80 9.35 -47.51 -29.18
CA SER A 80 8.53 -46.71 -30.10
C SER A 80 7.08 -46.60 -29.60
N VAL A 81 6.39 -45.54 -30.02
CA VAL A 81 4.97 -45.38 -29.70
C VAL A 81 4.15 -46.51 -30.34
N ASP A 82 4.48 -46.89 -31.57
CA ASP A 82 3.74 -47.91 -32.31
C ASP A 82 3.84 -49.29 -31.64
N SER A 83 5.05 -49.69 -31.21
CA SER A 83 5.26 -50.90 -30.41
C SER A 83 4.47 -50.87 -29.09
N LEU A 84 4.47 -49.73 -28.40
CA LEU A 84 3.73 -49.56 -27.15
C LEU A 84 2.21 -49.71 -27.37
N MET A 85 1.66 -49.04 -28.38
CA MET A 85 0.22 -49.09 -28.71
C MET A 85 -0.21 -50.49 -29.17
N PHE A 86 0.62 -51.16 -29.97
CA PHE A 86 0.41 -52.56 -30.33
C PHE A 86 0.38 -53.47 -29.10
N SER A 87 1.35 -53.28 -28.19
CA SER A 87 1.47 -54.06 -26.96
C SER A 87 0.30 -53.84 -26.01
N PHE A 88 -0.24 -52.62 -25.88
CA PHE A 88 -1.46 -52.36 -25.11
C PHE A 88 -2.63 -53.22 -25.56
N ARG A 89 -2.86 -53.31 -26.88
CA ARG A 89 -3.95 -54.12 -27.47
C ARG A 89 -3.74 -55.62 -27.26
N ARG A 90 -2.48 -56.09 -27.32
CA ARG A 90 -2.13 -57.49 -27.17
C ARG A 90 -2.13 -57.97 -25.71
N VAL A 91 -1.46 -57.22 -24.83
CA VAL A 91 -1.25 -57.57 -23.43
C VAL A 91 -2.48 -57.25 -22.58
N ARG A 92 -3.22 -56.19 -22.94
CA ARG A 92 -4.39 -55.70 -22.20
C ARG A 92 -4.08 -55.50 -20.70
N PRO A 93 -3.09 -54.64 -20.37
CA PRO A 93 -2.62 -54.47 -19.00
C PRO A 93 -3.70 -53.91 -18.07
N THR A 94 -3.57 -54.15 -16.77
CA THR A 94 -4.40 -53.52 -15.73
C THR A 94 -3.74 -52.29 -15.12
N THR A 95 -2.41 -52.21 -15.19
CA THR A 95 -1.60 -51.12 -14.65
C THR A 95 -0.55 -50.65 -15.65
N PHE A 96 -0.34 -49.33 -15.73
CA PHE A 96 0.71 -48.72 -16.55
C PHE A 96 1.43 -47.63 -15.78
N ILE A 97 2.75 -47.69 -15.70
CA ILE A 97 3.58 -46.67 -15.04
C ILE A 97 4.47 -46.04 -16.11
N SER A 98 4.51 -44.71 -16.16
CA SER A 98 5.17 -44.04 -17.27
C SER A 98 5.51 -42.58 -16.99
N VAL A 99 6.32 -42.01 -17.89
CA VAL A 99 6.63 -40.56 -17.90
C VAL A 99 5.52 -39.77 -18.63
N PRO A 100 5.37 -38.45 -18.35
CA PRO A 100 4.32 -37.61 -18.90
C PRO A 100 4.18 -37.70 -20.43
N LYS A 101 5.31 -37.71 -21.15
CA LYS A 101 5.33 -37.75 -22.60
C LYS A 101 4.51 -38.91 -23.18
N ARG A 102 4.51 -40.09 -22.55
CA ARG A 102 3.71 -41.22 -23.07
C ARG A 102 2.24 -41.08 -22.76
N TRP A 103 1.88 -40.54 -21.60
CA TRP A 103 0.49 -40.27 -21.26
C TRP A 103 -0.13 -39.26 -22.24
N ILE A 104 0.63 -38.21 -22.60
CA ILE A 104 0.26 -37.25 -23.64
C ILE A 104 0.09 -37.96 -24.99
N GLN A 105 1.08 -38.74 -25.44
CA GLN A 105 1.01 -39.47 -26.71
C GLN A 105 -0.18 -40.42 -26.80
N ILE A 106 -0.53 -41.11 -25.70
CA ILE A 106 -1.71 -41.99 -25.65
C ILE A 106 -2.99 -41.15 -25.77
N ALA A 107 -3.08 -40.03 -25.05
CA ALA A 107 -4.23 -39.13 -25.13
C ALA A 107 -4.41 -38.55 -26.54
N GLU A 108 -3.32 -38.07 -27.15
CA GLU A 108 -3.30 -37.48 -28.49
C GLU A 108 -3.57 -38.50 -29.60
N SER A 109 -3.24 -39.78 -29.39
CA SER A 109 -3.57 -40.85 -30.35
C SER A 109 -5.07 -41.06 -30.51
N VAL A 110 -5.89 -40.56 -29.58
CA VAL A 110 -7.35 -40.62 -29.61
C VAL A 110 -7.95 -39.29 -30.05
N ALA A 111 -7.51 -38.18 -29.45
CA ALA A 111 -7.97 -36.84 -29.81
C ALA A 111 -6.94 -35.76 -29.41
N PRO A 112 -6.81 -34.64 -30.14
CA PRO A 112 -5.92 -33.55 -29.75
C PRO A 112 -6.33 -32.93 -28.41
N LEU A 113 -5.38 -32.48 -27.59
CA LEU A 113 -5.67 -31.89 -26.26
C LEU A 113 -6.55 -30.62 -26.33
N SER A 114 -6.51 -29.89 -27.45
CA SER A 114 -7.40 -28.75 -27.72
C SER A 114 -8.88 -29.13 -27.74
N ALA A 115 -9.22 -30.40 -27.96
CA ALA A 115 -10.58 -30.90 -27.85
C ALA A 115 -11.12 -30.94 -26.41
N ASP A 116 -10.36 -30.53 -25.39
CA ASP A 116 -10.89 -30.38 -24.01
C ASP A 116 -11.27 -28.94 -23.65
N LEU A 117 -11.05 -27.98 -24.57
CA LEU A 117 -11.30 -26.56 -24.32
C LEU A 117 -12.79 -26.21 -24.31
N GLU A 118 -13.60 -27.01 -25.00
CA GLU A 118 -15.06 -26.84 -25.09
C GLU A 118 -15.77 -28.06 -24.48
N PRO A 119 -16.71 -27.86 -23.52
CA PRO A 119 -17.46 -28.97 -22.95
C PRO A 119 -18.39 -29.62 -23.99
N ASP A 120 -18.15 -30.88 -24.32
CA ASP A 120 -19.00 -31.68 -25.23
C ASP A 120 -19.18 -33.10 -24.67
N PRO A 121 -20.33 -33.40 -24.04
CA PRO A 121 -20.58 -34.70 -23.42
C PRO A 121 -20.56 -35.88 -24.40
N GLU A 122 -20.82 -35.68 -25.69
CA GLU A 122 -20.80 -36.76 -26.67
C GLU A 122 -19.37 -37.07 -27.11
N ARG A 123 -18.59 -36.02 -27.41
CA ARG A 123 -17.15 -36.13 -27.68
C ARG A 123 -16.40 -36.72 -26.49
N ASP A 124 -16.68 -36.29 -25.27
CA ASP A 124 -16.03 -36.81 -24.06
C ASP A 124 -16.26 -38.32 -23.89
N ARG A 125 -17.46 -38.82 -24.23
CA ARG A 125 -17.77 -40.26 -24.23
C ARG A 125 -17.06 -41.02 -25.34
N GLU A 126 -16.85 -40.39 -26.49
CA GLU A 126 -16.10 -40.97 -27.61
C GLU A 126 -14.61 -41.07 -27.26
N ILE A 127 -14.02 -39.99 -26.73
CA ILE A 127 -12.63 -39.96 -26.23
C ILE A 127 -12.44 -41.03 -25.14
N SER A 128 -13.37 -41.12 -24.19
CA SER A 128 -13.30 -42.13 -23.12
C SER A 128 -13.30 -43.57 -23.67
N ARG A 129 -14.18 -43.87 -24.64
CA ARG A 129 -14.21 -45.17 -25.33
C ARG A 129 -12.95 -45.43 -26.14
N GLY A 130 -12.43 -44.39 -26.81
CA GLY A 130 -11.18 -44.45 -27.56
C GLY A 130 -9.99 -44.77 -26.66
N LEU A 131 -9.86 -44.12 -25.50
CA LEU A 131 -8.81 -44.39 -24.52
C LEU A 131 -8.89 -45.81 -23.96
N GLN A 132 -10.09 -46.30 -23.64
CA GLN A 132 -10.28 -47.69 -23.22
C GLN A 132 -9.83 -48.67 -24.31
N ALA A 133 -10.23 -48.45 -25.56
CA ALA A 133 -9.83 -49.31 -26.67
C ALA A 133 -8.31 -49.25 -26.93
N ALA A 134 -7.74 -48.05 -26.93
CA ALA A 134 -6.32 -47.80 -27.18
C ALA A 134 -5.42 -48.46 -26.12
N THR A 135 -5.88 -48.53 -24.87
CA THR A 135 -5.16 -49.14 -23.73
C THR A 135 -5.50 -50.62 -23.49
N GLY A 136 -6.23 -51.27 -24.42
CA GLY A 136 -6.57 -52.70 -24.34
C GLY A 136 -7.78 -53.04 -23.44
N GLY A 137 -8.48 -52.04 -22.93
CA GLY A 137 -9.79 -52.14 -22.27
C GLY A 137 -9.78 -52.72 -20.86
N ARG A 138 -8.60 -53.02 -20.31
CA ARG A 138 -8.43 -53.54 -18.94
C ARG A 138 -7.66 -52.60 -18.02
N LEU A 139 -7.12 -51.50 -18.56
CA LEU A 139 -6.35 -50.55 -17.77
C LEU A 139 -7.26 -49.90 -16.73
N ARG A 140 -6.89 -50.00 -15.45
CA ARG A 140 -7.66 -49.45 -14.34
C ARG A 140 -6.92 -48.32 -13.66
N ARG A 141 -5.58 -48.39 -13.66
CA ARG A 141 -4.73 -47.48 -12.89
C ARG A 141 -3.47 -47.14 -13.68
N GLY A 142 -2.93 -45.96 -13.41
CA GLY A 142 -1.60 -45.62 -13.86
C GLY A 142 -0.90 -44.62 -12.97
N LEU A 143 0.39 -44.44 -13.21
CA LEU A 143 1.20 -43.43 -12.53
C LEU A 143 2.00 -42.63 -13.54
N SER A 144 1.94 -41.30 -13.41
CA SER A 144 2.81 -40.36 -14.11
C SER A 144 3.79 -39.75 -13.10
N ALA A 145 5.09 -39.85 -13.38
CA ALA A 145 6.13 -39.15 -12.60
C ALA A 145 7.36 -38.84 -13.47
N ALA A 146 8.40 -38.28 -12.85
CA ALA A 146 9.65 -37.86 -13.51
C ALA A 146 9.49 -36.71 -14.52
N GLY A 147 8.40 -35.94 -14.41
CA GLY A 147 8.15 -34.71 -15.17
C GLY A 147 6.76 -34.15 -14.89
N TYR A 148 6.46 -32.98 -15.44
CA TYR A 148 5.13 -32.36 -15.38
C TYR A 148 4.19 -33.00 -16.40
N LEU A 149 2.96 -33.30 -15.97
CA LEU A 149 1.87 -33.74 -16.83
C LEU A 149 0.70 -32.75 -16.67
N PRO A 150 0.18 -32.16 -17.75
CA PRO A 150 -0.92 -31.20 -17.65
C PRO A 150 -2.18 -31.81 -17.02
N PRO A 151 -2.94 -31.04 -16.21
CA PRO A 151 -4.19 -31.51 -15.59
C PRO A 151 -5.23 -32.03 -16.58
N THR A 152 -5.28 -31.46 -17.79
CA THR A 152 -6.17 -31.91 -18.88
C THR A 152 -6.00 -33.40 -19.17
N VAL A 153 -4.76 -33.90 -19.18
CA VAL A 153 -4.48 -35.32 -19.41
C VAL A 153 -5.01 -36.18 -18.26
N PHE A 154 -4.78 -35.78 -17.01
CA PHE A 154 -5.33 -36.51 -15.84
C PHE A 154 -6.84 -36.65 -15.92
N ARG A 155 -7.53 -35.53 -16.18
CA ARG A 155 -9.00 -35.49 -16.31
C ARG A 155 -9.52 -36.43 -17.40
N ARG A 156 -8.86 -36.47 -18.57
CA ARG A 156 -9.22 -37.42 -19.65
C ARG A 156 -9.18 -38.87 -19.22
N PHE A 157 -8.08 -39.28 -18.58
CA PHE A 157 -7.94 -40.67 -18.13
C PHE A 157 -8.95 -41.00 -17.00
N HIS A 158 -9.18 -40.07 -16.07
CA HIS A 158 -10.20 -40.24 -15.03
C HIS A 158 -11.61 -40.37 -15.62
N ALA A 159 -11.96 -39.55 -16.62
CA ALA A 159 -13.23 -39.65 -17.34
C ALA A 159 -13.40 -41.00 -18.06
N ALA A 160 -12.30 -41.58 -18.56
CA ALA A 160 -12.28 -42.93 -19.13
C ALA A 160 -12.35 -44.06 -18.08
N GLY A 161 -12.43 -43.73 -16.78
CA GLY A 161 -12.45 -44.69 -15.67
C GLY A 161 -11.06 -45.23 -15.29
N ILE A 162 -9.99 -44.60 -15.77
CA ILE A 162 -8.60 -44.98 -15.49
C ILE A 162 -8.06 -44.04 -14.41
N GLN A 163 -7.77 -44.57 -13.23
CA GLN A 163 -7.21 -43.81 -12.11
C GLN A 163 -5.73 -43.50 -12.36
N LEU A 164 -5.46 -42.36 -12.98
CA LEU A 164 -4.10 -41.87 -13.21
C LEU A 164 -3.62 -41.05 -12.01
N HIS A 165 -2.55 -41.51 -11.38
CA HIS A 165 -1.93 -40.88 -10.22
C HIS A 165 -0.75 -39.99 -10.63
N SER A 166 -0.57 -38.86 -9.93
CA SER A 166 0.62 -38.01 -10.02
C SER A 166 1.60 -38.45 -8.94
N GLY A 167 2.87 -38.67 -9.30
CA GLY A 167 3.91 -39.05 -8.37
C GLY A 167 5.11 -38.13 -8.46
N PHE A 168 5.76 -37.91 -7.32
CA PHE A 168 7.04 -37.22 -7.25
C PHE A 168 8.06 -38.04 -6.48
N GLY A 169 9.30 -37.99 -6.94
CA GLY A 169 10.41 -38.61 -6.25
C GLY A 169 11.73 -38.49 -7.01
N MET A 170 12.78 -38.99 -6.37
CA MET A 170 14.16 -38.86 -6.83
C MET A 170 14.95 -40.13 -6.50
N THR A 171 16.11 -40.30 -7.12
CA THR A 171 16.97 -41.47 -6.93
C THR A 171 17.36 -41.63 -5.46
N GLU A 172 17.69 -40.52 -4.79
CA GLU A 172 18.11 -40.43 -3.40
C GLU A 172 17.02 -40.84 -2.40
N ALA A 173 15.75 -40.80 -2.79
CA ALA A 173 14.61 -41.28 -2.02
C ALA A 173 14.09 -42.65 -2.48
N THR A 174 14.94 -43.45 -3.14
CA THR A 174 14.58 -44.75 -3.73
C THR A 174 13.41 -44.62 -4.72
N GLY A 175 13.32 -43.48 -5.40
CA GLY A 175 12.44 -43.17 -6.53
C GLY A 175 11.12 -42.48 -6.18
N GLY A 176 10.51 -42.69 -5.01
CA GLY A 176 9.18 -42.13 -4.70
C GLY A 176 9.17 -41.39 -3.36
N ILE A 177 8.57 -40.22 -3.32
CA ILE A 177 8.40 -39.38 -2.12
C ILE A 177 6.91 -39.18 -1.86
N THR A 178 6.17 -38.70 -2.87
CA THR A 178 4.74 -38.45 -2.79
C THR A 178 3.98 -39.11 -3.93
N MET A 179 2.68 -39.30 -3.73
CA MET A 179 1.75 -39.78 -4.74
C MET A 179 0.34 -39.29 -4.44
N THR A 180 -0.44 -38.95 -5.46
CA THR A 180 -1.85 -38.58 -5.26
C THR A 180 -2.65 -39.81 -4.79
N PRO A 181 -3.47 -39.69 -3.74
CA PRO A 181 -4.33 -40.79 -3.31
C PRO A 181 -5.31 -41.21 -4.40
N ALA A 182 -5.85 -42.42 -4.29
CA ALA A 182 -6.88 -42.89 -5.21
C ALA A 182 -8.15 -42.04 -5.07
N ASN A 183 -8.71 -41.60 -6.20
CA ASN A 183 -9.88 -40.72 -6.26
C ASN A 183 -9.71 -39.32 -5.61
N ASP A 184 -8.48 -38.89 -5.28
CA ASP A 184 -8.20 -37.57 -4.71
C ASP A 184 -7.05 -36.90 -5.49
N TYR A 185 -7.26 -36.75 -6.80
CA TYR A 185 -6.35 -35.98 -7.64
C TYR A 185 -6.77 -34.50 -7.61
N ARG A 186 -5.78 -33.62 -7.52
CA ARG A 186 -5.94 -32.16 -7.58
C ARG A 186 -5.02 -31.61 -8.65
N ASP A 187 -5.50 -30.62 -9.39
CA ASP A 187 -4.72 -29.95 -10.43
C ASP A 187 -3.37 -29.46 -9.87
N ASP A 188 -2.32 -29.78 -10.63
CA ASP A 188 -0.91 -29.48 -10.36
C ASP A 188 -0.32 -30.12 -9.10
N SER A 189 -1.06 -31.02 -8.45
CA SER A 189 -0.58 -31.71 -7.26
C SER A 189 0.35 -32.87 -7.60
N ILE A 190 1.42 -32.98 -6.82
CA ILE A 190 2.29 -34.17 -6.76
C ILE A 190 1.87 -35.14 -5.64
N GLY A 191 0.72 -34.90 -5.02
CA GLY A 191 0.10 -35.73 -3.99
C GLY A 191 0.64 -35.53 -2.59
N VAL A 192 0.44 -36.54 -1.75
CA VAL A 192 0.78 -36.55 -0.32
C VAL A 192 1.96 -37.49 -0.03
N ALA A 193 2.53 -37.39 1.17
CA ALA A 193 3.62 -38.25 1.61
C ALA A 193 3.30 -39.75 1.43
N LEU A 194 4.23 -40.50 0.84
CA LEU A 194 4.13 -41.96 0.85
C LEU A 194 4.33 -42.51 2.28
N PRO A 195 3.79 -43.70 2.60
CA PRO A 195 3.98 -44.30 3.91
C PRO A 195 5.45 -44.46 4.28
N GLY A 196 5.85 -43.99 5.46
CA GLY A 196 7.22 -44.12 5.96
C GLY A 196 8.20 -43.03 5.52
N ILE A 197 7.78 -41.95 4.84
CA ILE A 197 8.59 -40.74 4.66
C ILE A 197 7.95 -39.57 5.39
N GLU A 198 8.78 -38.80 6.10
CA GLU A 198 8.41 -37.52 6.71
C GLU A 198 8.77 -36.40 5.74
N LEU A 199 7.91 -35.39 5.66
CA LEU A 199 8.10 -34.20 4.83
C LEU A 199 8.12 -32.95 5.72
N LYS A 200 8.99 -32.00 5.40
CA LYS A 200 9.05 -30.68 6.04
C LYS A 200 9.35 -29.63 4.98
N VAL A 201 8.63 -28.51 4.98
CA VAL A 201 8.95 -27.35 4.13
C VAL A 201 9.82 -26.39 4.94
N ALA A 202 11.00 -26.06 4.43
CA ALA A 202 11.90 -25.10 5.06
C ALA A 202 11.41 -23.65 4.90
N ASP A 203 11.99 -22.71 5.64
CA ASP A 203 11.61 -21.28 5.60
C ASP A 203 11.76 -20.67 4.20
N ASP A 204 12.67 -21.19 3.38
CA ASP A 204 12.88 -20.78 1.99
C ASP A 204 11.99 -21.53 0.98
N GLY A 205 11.07 -22.36 1.46
CA GLY A 205 10.13 -23.15 0.67
C GLY A 205 10.70 -24.49 0.17
N GLU A 206 11.96 -24.84 0.48
CA GLU A 206 12.55 -26.11 0.06
C GLU A 206 11.90 -27.31 0.76
N LEU A 207 11.59 -28.36 -0.02
CA LEU A 207 11.13 -29.63 0.52
C LEU A 207 12.30 -30.40 1.15
N LEU A 208 12.17 -30.70 2.43
CA LEU A 208 13.03 -31.58 3.19
C LEU A 208 12.33 -32.92 3.41
N ILE A 209 13.08 -34.01 3.28
CA ILE A 209 12.58 -35.37 3.46
C ILE A 209 13.40 -36.16 4.46
N ARG A 210 12.75 -37.04 5.22
CA ARG A 210 13.44 -37.95 6.14
C ARG A 210 12.73 -39.30 6.17
N GLY A 211 13.49 -40.39 6.20
CA GLY A 211 12.91 -41.73 6.33
C GLY A 211 13.88 -42.86 6.01
N PRO A 212 13.46 -44.11 6.27
CA PRO A 212 14.27 -45.32 6.16
C PRO A 212 14.63 -45.71 4.72
N TYR A 213 14.05 -45.06 3.71
CA TYR A 213 14.37 -45.25 2.29
C TYR A 213 14.94 -44.00 1.61
N VAL A 214 15.38 -43.03 2.41
CA VAL A 214 16.20 -41.90 1.97
C VAL A 214 17.67 -42.30 2.18
N THR A 215 18.49 -42.23 1.14
CA THR A 215 19.89 -42.64 1.22
C THR A 215 20.72 -41.62 2.00
N PRO A 216 21.56 -42.05 2.96
CA PRO A 216 22.44 -41.15 3.71
C PRO A 216 23.73 -40.77 2.96
N LEU A 217 24.03 -41.37 1.80
CA LEU A 217 25.38 -41.45 1.22
C LEU A 217 25.52 -40.95 -0.24
N GLY A 218 24.56 -40.15 -0.74
CA GLY A 218 24.44 -39.84 -2.17
C GLY A 218 24.93 -38.47 -2.68
N SER A 219 25.20 -37.49 -1.83
CA SER A 219 25.68 -36.17 -2.25
C SER A 219 26.67 -35.63 -1.22
N ASP A 220 27.70 -34.90 -1.68
CA ASP A 220 28.56 -34.05 -0.84
C ASP A 220 27.79 -32.94 -0.08
N GLU A 221 26.46 -33.02 -0.05
CA GLU A 221 25.50 -32.24 0.72
C GLU A 221 24.82 -33.20 1.72
N ALA A 222 25.61 -33.77 2.64
CA ALA A 222 25.13 -34.58 3.77
C ALA A 222 24.32 -33.70 4.78
N PRO A 223 23.49 -34.28 5.66
CA PRO A 223 22.28 -33.65 6.20
C PRO A 223 22.52 -32.35 6.97
N ARG A 224 21.67 -31.35 6.70
CA ARG A 224 21.53 -30.14 7.52
C ARG A 224 20.57 -30.47 8.65
N ASP A 225 21.10 -30.53 9.88
CA ASP A 225 20.42 -30.78 11.17
C ASP A 225 19.41 -31.95 11.24
N GLU A 226 19.57 -32.82 12.23
CA GLU A 226 18.55 -33.82 12.64
C GLU A 226 18.09 -34.85 11.57
N GLY A 227 18.91 -35.11 10.54
CA GLY A 227 18.69 -36.20 9.59
C GLY A 227 17.73 -35.89 8.43
N TRP A 228 17.48 -34.61 8.13
CA TRP A 228 16.71 -34.19 6.97
C TRP A 228 17.57 -34.11 5.70
N PHE A 229 17.03 -34.60 4.58
CA PHE A 229 17.62 -34.52 3.25
C PHE A 229 16.93 -33.42 2.43
N ALA A 230 17.70 -32.50 1.86
CA ALA A 230 17.19 -31.41 1.03
C ALA A 230 16.98 -31.88 -0.42
N THR A 231 15.76 -31.76 -0.96
CA THR A 231 15.46 -32.23 -2.32
C THR A 231 16.00 -31.29 -3.41
N GLY A 232 16.23 -30.02 -3.08
CA GLY A 232 16.50 -28.98 -4.07
C GLY A 232 15.26 -28.55 -4.86
N ASP A 233 14.06 -28.93 -4.43
CA ASP A 233 12.78 -28.56 -5.04
C ASP A 233 11.96 -27.69 -4.06
N ILE A 234 11.50 -26.53 -4.52
CA ILE A 234 10.63 -25.60 -3.78
C ILE A 234 9.19 -26.03 -3.98
N VAL A 235 8.43 -26.11 -2.89
CA VAL A 235 7.05 -26.59 -2.90
C VAL A 235 6.12 -25.70 -2.09
N THR A 236 4.83 -25.77 -2.41
CA THR A 236 3.75 -25.31 -1.54
C THR A 236 2.91 -26.50 -1.10
N THR A 237 2.36 -26.43 0.11
CA THR A 237 1.39 -27.39 0.63
C THR A 237 0.03 -26.73 0.78
N ASP A 238 -1.05 -27.46 0.51
CA ASP A 238 -2.39 -27.06 0.94
C ASP A 238 -2.76 -27.68 2.31
N ASP A 239 -3.97 -27.34 2.78
CA ASP A 239 -4.48 -27.72 4.11
C ASP A 239 -4.65 -29.23 4.28
N ASP A 240 -4.80 -29.99 3.19
CA ASP A 240 -4.93 -31.45 3.20
C ASP A 240 -3.59 -32.16 2.96
N GLY A 241 -2.49 -31.41 2.92
CA GLY A 241 -1.13 -31.93 2.76
C GLY A 241 -0.74 -32.28 1.33
N HIS A 242 -1.51 -31.85 0.33
CA HIS A 242 -1.12 -31.99 -1.07
C HIS A 242 -0.03 -30.99 -1.41
N LEU A 243 1.06 -31.50 -2.00
CA LEU A 243 2.17 -30.68 -2.44
C LEU A 243 2.03 -30.27 -3.90
N ARG A 244 2.52 -29.07 -4.23
CA ARG A 244 2.73 -28.57 -5.59
C ARG A 244 4.17 -28.11 -5.76
N ILE A 245 4.80 -28.46 -6.87
CA ILE A 245 6.17 -28.00 -7.18
C ILE A 245 6.08 -26.58 -7.72
N VAL A 246 6.84 -25.66 -7.12
CA VAL A 246 7.04 -24.30 -7.63
C VAL A 246 8.19 -24.28 -8.62
N ASP A 247 9.39 -24.70 -8.19
CA ASP A 247 10.58 -24.78 -9.06
C ASP A 247 11.72 -25.56 -8.39
N ARG A 248 12.86 -25.68 -9.08
CA ARG A 248 14.14 -26.16 -8.52
C ARG A 248 14.89 -25.01 -7.84
N LYS A 249 15.40 -25.25 -6.64
CA LYS A 249 16.22 -24.30 -5.86
C LYS A 249 17.45 -23.76 -6.60
N LYS A 250 17.99 -24.53 -7.56
CA LYS A 250 19.11 -24.11 -8.42
C LYS A 250 18.68 -23.36 -9.69
N GLU A 251 17.39 -23.34 -10.02
CA GLU A 251 16.83 -22.68 -11.21
C GLU A 251 16.05 -21.40 -10.87
N ILE A 252 15.64 -21.23 -9.60
CA ILE A 252 15.21 -19.93 -9.09
C ILE A 252 16.39 -18.97 -9.07
N PHE A 253 16.12 -17.71 -9.40
CA PHE A 253 17.12 -16.65 -9.27
C PHE A 253 16.64 -15.58 -8.29
N LYS A 254 17.59 -14.77 -7.84
CA LYS A 254 17.29 -13.57 -7.05
C LYS A 254 17.56 -12.33 -7.87
N ASN A 255 16.63 -11.39 -7.86
CA ASN A 255 16.87 -10.07 -8.41
C ASN A 255 17.79 -9.25 -7.48
N VAL A 256 18.18 -8.04 -7.90
CA VAL A 256 19.03 -7.14 -7.08
C VAL A 256 18.39 -6.79 -5.73
N ALA A 257 17.06 -6.79 -5.65
CA ALA A 257 16.30 -6.55 -4.42
C ALA A 257 16.25 -7.77 -3.47
N GLY A 258 16.84 -8.91 -3.86
CA GLY A 258 16.85 -10.14 -3.07
C GLY A 258 15.56 -10.96 -3.14
N GLU A 259 14.60 -10.55 -3.98
CA GLU A 259 13.33 -11.24 -4.20
C GLU A 259 13.59 -12.51 -5.02
N THR A 260 12.99 -13.63 -4.61
CA THR A 260 13.18 -14.94 -5.24
C THR A 260 12.14 -15.13 -6.34
N ILE A 261 12.60 -15.41 -7.55
CA ILE A 261 11.74 -15.51 -8.74
C ILE A 261 11.92 -16.90 -9.35
N SER A 262 10.80 -17.55 -9.69
CA SER A 262 10.76 -18.80 -10.45
C SER A 262 10.59 -18.48 -11.95
N PRO A 263 11.61 -18.77 -12.78
CA PRO A 263 11.48 -18.61 -14.22
C PRO A 263 10.40 -19.50 -14.82
N ARG A 264 10.32 -20.76 -14.37
CA ARG A 264 9.39 -21.74 -14.97
C ARG A 264 7.94 -21.34 -14.78
N ARG A 265 7.60 -20.81 -13.61
CA ARG A 265 6.25 -20.28 -13.33
C ARG A 265 5.86 -19.17 -14.30
N VAL A 266 6.77 -18.24 -14.59
CA VAL A 266 6.50 -17.14 -15.52
C VAL A 266 6.44 -17.65 -16.97
N GLU A 267 7.38 -18.52 -17.35
CA GLU A 267 7.49 -19.09 -18.70
C GLU A 267 6.29 -19.99 -19.04
N SER A 268 5.76 -20.75 -18.08
CA SER A 268 4.61 -21.65 -18.31
C SER A 268 3.33 -20.89 -18.65
N LEU A 269 3.18 -19.63 -18.22
CA LEU A 269 2.03 -18.79 -18.59
C LEU A 269 1.99 -18.45 -20.08
N PHE A 270 3.11 -18.63 -20.80
CA PHE A 270 3.16 -18.46 -22.24
C PHE A 270 2.86 -19.75 -23.02
N ALA A 271 2.77 -20.90 -22.35
CA ALA A 271 2.62 -22.20 -23.01
C ALA A 271 1.28 -22.38 -23.74
N ASP A 272 0.25 -21.61 -23.35
CA ASP A 272 -1.10 -21.68 -23.95
C ASP A 272 -1.22 -20.84 -25.25
N PHE A 273 -0.16 -20.14 -25.67
CA PHE A 273 -0.18 -19.31 -26.87
C PHE A 273 0.51 -20.04 -28.04
N ASP A 274 -0.26 -20.50 -29.03
CA ASP A 274 0.24 -21.25 -30.21
C ASP A 274 1.32 -20.50 -31.02
N VAL A 275 1.34 -19.16 -30.92
CA VAL A 275 2.33 -18.29 -31.58
C VAL A 275 3.70 -18.29 -30.87
N VAL A 276 3.83 -18.94 -29.72
CA VAL A 276 5.04 -19.01 -28.90
C VAL A 276 5.62 -20.43 -28.98
N GLU A 277 6.82 -20.57 -29.50
CA GLU A 277 7.59 -21.82 -29.41
C GLU A 277 8.23 -21.98 -28.02
N ARG A 278 8.85 -20.91 -27.54
CA ARG A 278 9.63 -20.93 -26.29
C ARG A 278 9.68 -19.52 -25.68
N VAL A 279 9.68 -19.46 -24.36
CA VAL A 279 9.99 -18.25 -23.61
C VAL A 279 11.10 -18.53 -22.61
N LEU A 280 11.98 -17.53 -22.43
CA LEU A 280 12.95 -17.52 -21.35
C LEU A 280 12.81 -16.24 -20.54
N LEU A 281 12.56 -16.39 -19.25
CA LEU A 281 12.66 -15.30 -18.28
C LEU A 281 14.13 -14.96 -18.03
N VAL A 282 14.42 -13.66 -18.08
CA VAL A 282 15.72 -13.06 -17.77
C VAL A 282 15.51 -12.08 -16.63
N GLY A 283 16.31 -12.18 -15.57
CA GLY A 283 16.21 -11.29 -14.42
C GLY A 283 17.18 -11.60 -13.27
N ASP A 284 18.02 -12.64 -13.40
CA ASP A 284 19.00 -12.99 -12.38
C ASP A 284 19.99 -11.84 -12.16
N ARG A 285 20.07 -11.37 -10.91
CA ARG A 285 20.88 -10.20 -10.50
C ARG A 285 20.61 -8.94 -11.33
N ARG A 286 19.41 -8.80 -11.87
CA ARG A 286 18.92 -7.58 -12.52
C ARG A 286 17.86 -6.90 -11.65
N ASP A 287 17.52 -5.65 -11.95
CA ASP A 287 16.54 -4.88 -11.17
C ASP A 287 15.08 -5.32 -11.39
N TYR A 288 14.82 -5.98 -12.51
CA TYR A 288 13.50 -6.41 -12.94
C TYR A 288 13.57 -7.57 -13.94
N CYS A 289 12.42 -8.17 -14.24
CA CYS A 289 12.32 -9.25 -15.21
C CYS A 289 12.07 -8.74 -16.63
N THR A 290 12.67 -9.42 -17.60
CA THR A 290 12.40 -9.30 -19.03
C THR A 290 12.27 -10.70 -19.63
N VAL A 291 11.72 -10.83 -20.84
CA VAL A 291 11.59 -12.15 -21.49
C VAL A 291 12.17 -12.17 -22.90
N LEU A 292 12.78 -13.30 -23.25
CA LEU A 292 13.09 -13.65 -24.62
C LEU A 292 11.97 -14.56 -25.15
N ILE A 293 11.43 -14.21 -26.30
CA ILE A 293 10.34 -14.95 -26.95
C ILE A 293 10.85 -15.53 -28.25
N VAL A 294 10.71 -16.83 -28.42
CA VAL A 294 10.92 -17.53 -29.69
C VAL A 294 9.54 -17.73 -30.32
N PRO A 295 9.22 -17.10 -31.46
CA PRO A 295 7.94 -17.30 -32.17
C PRO A 295 7.80 -18.73 -32.66
N SER A 296 6.58 -19.22 -32.92
CA SER A 296 6.32 -20.55 -33.51
C SER A 296 7.06 -20.74 -34.85
N ALA A 297 7.41 -21.98 -35.20
CA ALA A 297 8.10 -22.28 -36.46
C ALA A 297 7.43 -21.68 -37.71
N GLU A 298 6.09 -21.65 -37.73
CA GLU A 298 5.27 -21.03 -38.78
C GLU A 298 5.53 -19.52 -38.87
N LEU A 299 5.44 -18.80 -37.75
CA LEU A 299 5.73 -17.37 -37.71
C LEU A 299 7.20 -17.05 -38.05
N ARG A 300 8.14 -17.91 -37.64
CA ARG A 300 9.54 -17.72 -38.00
C ARG A 300 9.75 -17.84 -39.51
N HIS A 301 9.00 -18.72 -40.18
CA HIS A 301 9.03 -18.87 -41.63
C HIS A 301 8.38 -17.67 -42.34
N ASP A 302 7.20 -17.23 -41.88
CA ASP A 302 6.44 -16.15 -42.53
C ASP A 302 7.13 -14.77 -42.43
N PHE A 303 7.95 -14.57 -41.41
CA PHE A 303 8.71 -13.34 -41.17
C PHE A 303 10.22 -13.52 -41.40
N ALA A 304 10.64 -14.63 -42.02
CA ALA A 304 12.01 -14.82 -42.45
C ALA A 304 12.35 -13.89 -43.63
N ASP A 305 13.53 -13.28 -43.60
CA ASP A 305 14.10 -12.60 -44.75
C ASP A 305 14.66 -13.60 -45.78
N ASP A 306 15.15 -13.09 -46.92
CA ASP A 306 15.74 -13.90 -48.00
C ASP A 306 16.96 -14.74 -47.55
N SER A 307 17.52 -14.46 -46.36
CA SER A 307 18.63 -15.22 -45.76
C SER A 307 18.17 -16.28 -44.76
N GLY A 308 16.85 -16.44 -44.56
CA GLY A 308 16.26 -17.36 -43.58
C GLY A 308 16.33 -16.84 -42.14
N GLY A 309 16.73 -15.59 -41.93
CA GLY A 309 16.74 -14.93 -40.64
C GLY A 309 15.43 -14.21 -40.39
N LEU A 310 14.79 -14.47 -39.26
CA LEU A 310 13.73 -13.58 -38.77
C LEU A 310 14.29 -12.17 -38.68
N THR A 311 13.60 -11.19 -39.28
CA THR A 311 13.96 -9.78 -39.09
C THR A 311 13.73 -9.44 -37.61
N LEU A 312 14.80 -9.51 -36.82
CA LEU A 312 14.83 -9.05 -35.43
C LEU A 312 14.37 -7.59 -35.47
N ASP A 313 13.20 -7.29 -34.90
CA ASP A 313 12.53 -5.97 -34.87
C ASP A 313 11.45 -5.65 -35.91
N SER A 314 10.81 -6.61 -36.59
CA SER A 314 9.59 -6.25 -37.34
C SER A 314 8.55 -5.61 -36.38
N PRO A 315 8.11 -4.36 -36.63
CA PRO A 315 7.08 -3.70 -35.81
C PRO A 315 5.82 -4.55 -35.68
N GLU A 316 5.50 -5.34 -36.71
CA GLU A 316 4.35 -6.22 -36.79
C GLU A 316 4.42 -7.37 -35.77
N LEU A 317 5.55 -8.08 -35.66
CA LEU A 317 5.72 -9.14 -34.65
C LEU A 317 5.68 -8.55 -33.24
N ARG A 318 6.27 -7.37 -33.05
CA ARG A 318 6.24 -6.67 -31.75
C ARG A 318 4.81 -6.29 -31.34
N GLU A 319 4.00 -5.80 -32.28
CA GLU A 319 2.60 -5.48 -32.04
C GLU A 319 1.76 -6.71 -31.74
N MET A 320 2.12 -7.88 -32.28
CA MET A 320 1.46 -9.14 -32.00
C MET A 320 1.78 -9.71 -30.60
N PHE A 321 3.04 -9.65 -30.14
CA PHE A 321 3.44 -10.21 -28.84
C PHE A 321 3.17 -9.27 -27.64
N ALA A 322 3.04 -7.95 -27.86
CA ALA A 322 2.78 -7.00 -26.77
C ALA A 322 1.49 -7.28 -25.97
N PRO A 323 0.33 -7.61 -26.60
CA PRO A 323 -0.88 -8.02 -25.88
C PRO A 323 -0.70 -9.31 -25.06
N ILE A 324 0.13 -10.25 -25.53
CA ILE A 324 0.41 -11.52 -24.84
C ILE A 324 1.17 -11.24 -23.54
N VAL A 325 2.27 -10.48 -23.61
CA VAL A 325 3.04 -10.08 -22.41
C VAL A 325 2.17 -9.30 -21.43
N SER A 326 1.33 -8.39 -21.94
CA SER A 326 0.37 -7.65 -21.12
C SER A 326 -0.63 -8.56 -20.41
N THR A 327 -1.09 -9.63 -21.07
CA THR A 327 -1.99 -10.62 -20.49
C THR A 327 -1.30 -11.43 -19.40
N VAL A 328 -0.08 -11.93 -19.66
CA VAL A 328 0.72 -12.68 -18.68
C VAL A 328 1.00 -11.85 -17.42
N ASN A 329 1.38 -10.57 -17.56
CA ASN A 329 1.64 -9.68 -16.42
C ASN A 329 0.46 -9.52 -15.45
N ARG A 330 -0.78 -9.82 -15.85
CA ARG A 330 -1.96 -9.80 -14.97
C ARG A 330 -1.94 -10.90 -13.91
N PHE A 331 -1.25 -12.00 -14.18
CA PHE A 331 -1.15 -13.16 -13.28
C PHE A 331 0.13 -13.13 -12.41
N LEU A 332 0.98 -12.12 -12.60
CA LEU A 332 2.29 -12.03 -11.96
C LEU A 332 2.29 -11.03 -10.79
N ALA A 333 3.02 -11.40 -9.72
CA ALA A 333 3.30 -10.48 -8.63
C ALA A 333 4.19 -9.32 -9.12
N PRO A 334 4.17 -8.14 -8.48
CA PRO A 334 4.94 -6.98 -8.93
C PRO A 334 6.40 -7.28 -9.26
N TYR A 335 7.10 -8.05 -8.42
CA TYR A 335 8.51 -8.39 -8.62
C TYR A 335 8.78 -9.41 -9.74
N GLU A 336 7.76 -10.15 -10.18
CA GLU A 336 7.83 -11.14 -11.27
C GLU A 336 7.47 -10.52 -12.63
N ARG A 337 6.84 -9.34 -12.64
CA ARG A 337 6.32 -8.72 -13.87
C ARG A 337 7.42 -8.36 -14.86
N ILE A 338 7.07 -8.56 -16.12
CA ILE A 338 7.91 -8.37 -17.29
C ILE A 338 7.85 -6.90 -17.70
N ILE A 339 9.00 -6.22 -17.62
CA ILE A 339 9.14 -4.80 -17.98
C ILE A 339 9.35 -4.62 -19.48
N ASP A 340 10.08 -5.54 -20.10
CA ASP A 340 10.34 -5.53 -21.53
C ASP A 340 10.56 -6.95 -22.07
N PHE A 341 10.56 -7.10 -23.39
CA PHE A 341 10.78 -8.37 -24.07
C PHE A 341 11.65 -8.23 -25.32
N ALA A 342 12.22 -9.33 -25.80
CA ALA A 342 12.87 -9.38 -27.11
C ALA A 342 12.41 -10.62 -27.86
N ILE A 343 12.28 -10.49 -29.18
CA ILE A 343 11.91 -11.60 -30.07
C ILE A 343 13.20 -12.16 -30.65
N LEU A 344 13.43 -13.46 -30.48
CA LEU A 344 14.61 -14.14 -30.98
C LEU A 344 14.39 -14.60 -32.42
N SER A 345 15.44 -14.51 -33.25
CA SER A 345 15.38 -14.88 -34.65
C SER A 345 15.48 -16.38 -34.90
N ARG A 346 15.89 -17.15 -33.88
CA ARG A 346 16.04 -18.60 -33.92
C ARG A 346 15.71 -19.20 -32.56
N ASP A 347 15.40 -20.49 -32.54
CA ASP A 347 15.33 -21.25 -31.29
C ASP A 347 16.75 -21.58 -30.75
N LEU A 348 16.77 -22.11 -29.53
CA LEU A 348 17.95 -22.64 -28.87
C LEU A 348 18.48 -23.90 -29.56
N ASP A 349 19.78 -23.95 -29.74
CA ASP A 349 20.44 -24.99 -30.53
C ASP A 349 21.21 -25.98 -29.61
N PRO A 350 20.85 -27.28 -29.64
CA PRO A 350 21.54 -28.31 -28.86
C PRO A 350 23.01 -28.50 -29.25
N GLU A 351 23.37 -28.41 -30.54
CA GLU A 351 24.74 -28.59 -31.03
C GLU A 351 25.65 -27.46 -30.54
N ARG A 352 25.05 -26.28 -30.42
CA ARG A 352 25.62 -25.09 -29.80
C ARG A 352 25.74 -25.18 -28.28
N GLY A 353 25.21 -26.24 -27.67
CA GLY A 353 25.28 -26.49 -26.24
C GLY A 353 24.32 -25.64 -25.40
N GLU A 354 23.36 -24.94 -26.03
CA GLU A 354 22.39 -24.03 -25.38
C GLU A 354 21.32 -24.78 -24.60
N LEU A 355 21.15 -26.07 -24.89
CA LEU A 355 20.24 -26.99 -24.21
C LEU A 355 21.02 -28.07 -23.44
N THR A 356 20.42 -28.59 -22.37
CA THR A 356 20.87 -29.81 -21.70
C THR A 356 20.51 -31.05 -22.53
N ALA A 357 21.06 -32.22 -22.17
CA ALA A 357 20.65 -33.50 -22.78
C ALA A 357 19.15 -33.82 -22.61
N LYS A 358 18.45 -33.15 -21.67
CA LYS A 358 17.00 -33.25 -21.47
C LYS A 358 16.19 -32.18 -22.22
N GLY A 359 16.85 -31.35 -23.04
CA GLY A 359 16.21 -30.29 -23.81
C GLY A 359 15.87 -29.01 -23.03
N THR A 360 16.40 -28.85 -21.80
CA THR A 360 16.16 -27.64 -20.98
C THR A 360 17.20 -26.56 -21.26
N PRO A 361 16.85 -25.26 -21.26
CA PRO A 361 17.80 -24.18 -21.51
C PRO A 361 18.92 -24.10 -20.46
N LYS A 362 20.16 -23.90 -20.90
CA LYS A 362 21.28 -23.51 -20.03
C LYS A 362 21.29 -22.00 -19.86
N ARG A 363 20.49 -21.49 -18.93
CA ARG A 363 20.17 -20.05 -18.75
C ARG A 363 21.38 -19.13 -18.79
N ASN A 364 22.45 -19.44 -18.07
CA ASN A 364 23.66 -18.60 -18.03
C ASN A 364 24.31 -18.46 -19.42
N LEU A 365 24.41 -19.58 -20.15
CA LEU A 365 24.98 -19.59 -21.50
C LEU A 365 24.07 -18.88 -22.50
N VAL A 366 22.75 -19.05 -22.36
CA VAL A 366 21.77 -18.34 -23.20
C VAL A 366 21.84 -16.84 -22.94
N ALA A 367 21.92 -16.40 -21.69
CA ALA A 367 22.05 -14.99 -21.33
C ALA A 367 23.34 -14.37 -21.90
N GLU A 368 24.46 -15.10 -21.88
CA GLU A 368 25.72 -14.66 -22.48
C GLU A 368 25.62 -14.53 -24.01
N ARG A 369 25.00 -15.51 -24.68
CA ARG A 369 24.91 -15.53 -26.14
C ARG A 369 23.92 -14.55 -26.74
N PHE A 370 22.82 -14.30 -26.04
CA PHE A 370 21.79 -13.36 -26.48
C PHE A 370 21.92 -11.99 -25.79
N HIS A 371 23.11 -11.64 -25.28
CA HIS A 371 23.36 -10.37 -24.61
C HIS A 371 22.99 -9.15 -25.48
N GLU A 372 23.21 -9.21 -26.80
CA GLU A 372 22.82 -8.14 -27.74
C GLU A 372 21.30 -7.88 -27.75
N ALA A 373 20.48 -8.90 -27.50
CA ALA A 373 19.03 -8.75 -27.36
C ALA A 373 18.62 -8.37 -25.92
N ILE A 374 19.40 -8.81 -24.92
CA ILE A 374 19.09 -8.64 -23.49
C ILE A 374 19.47 -7.24 -22.99
N ASP A 375 20.71 -6.81 -23.22
CA ASP A 375 21.26 -5.61 -22.60
C ASP A 375 20.49 -4.32 -22.97
N PRO A 376 19.96 -4.13 -24.20
CA PRO A 376 19.11 -2.99 -24.51
C PRO A 376 17.85 -2.89 -23.65
N MET A 377 17.31 -4.00 -23.15
CA MET A 377 16.15 -4.01 -22.25
C MET A 377 16.49 -3.50 -20.84
N TYR A 378 17.78 -3.45 -20.48
CA TYR A 378 18.28 -3.00 -19.17
C TYR A 378 19.02 -1.65 -19.22
N SER A 379 19.33 -1.13 -20.40
CA SER A 379 20.13 0.10 -20.56
C SER A 379 19.38 1.40 -20.29
N ARG A 380 18.05 1.36 -20.17
CA ARG A 380 17.20 2.52 -19.90
C ARG A 380 16.58 2.33 -18.53
N GLU A 381 16.98 3.10 -17.51
CA GLU A 381 16.33 3.05 -16.18
C GLU A 381 14.90 3.64 -16.19
N ARG A 382 14.54 4.30 -17.30
CA ARG A 382 13.27 5.00 -17.53
C ARG A 382 12.89 4.96 -19.01
N VAL A 383 11.58 4.95 -19.28
CA VAL A 383 11.01 5.21 -20.60
C VAL A 383 10.88 6.72 -20.78
N LEU A 384 11.41 7.25 -21.87
CA LEU A 384 11.24 8.64 -22.27
C LEU A 384 10.25 8.72 -23.41
N LEU A 385 9.22 9.56 -23.26
CA LEU A 385 8.23 9.86 -24.28
C LEU A 385 8.23 11.36 -24.57
N ASP A 386 8.34 11.72 -25.85
CA ASP A 386 8.29 13.12 -26.29
C ASP A 386 6.84 13.55 -26.53
N LEU A 387 6.40 14.57 -25.79
CA LEU A 387 5.15 15.30 -26.00
C LEU A 387 5.47 16.70 -26.56
N PRO A 388 4.49 17.41 -27.13
CA PRO A 388 4.69 18.77 -27.62
C PRO A 388 5.29 19.70 -26.54
N GLY A 389 6.57 20.04 -26.69
CA GLY A 389 7.30 20.94 -25.77
C GLY A 389 7.66 20.36 -24.40
N LEU A 390 7.57 19.03 -24.21
CA LEU A 390 7.84 18.37 -22.93
C LEU A 390 8.30 16.92 -23.11
N ALA A 391 9.42 16.54 -22.52
CA ALA A 391 9.82 15.14 -22.37
C ALA A 391 9.20 14.54 -21.10
N VAL A 392 8.59 13.35 -21.18
CA VAL A 392 8.01 12.65 -20.03
C VAL A 392 8.85 11.43 -19.69
N ALA A 393 9.48 11.45 -18.52
CA ALA A 393 10.27 10.37 -17.96
C ALA A 393 9.41 9.47 -17.06
N ILE A 394 9.26 8.20 -17.47
CA ILE A 394 8.46 7.18 -16.80
C ILE A 394 9.40 6.11 -16.23
N PRO A 395 9.55 5.99 -14.91
CA PRO A 395 10.50 5.05 -14.34
C PRO A 395 10.01 3.59 -14.46
N HIS A 396 10.95 2.65 -14.59
CA HIS A 396 10.60 1.23 -14.71
C HIS A 396 9.91 0.65 -13.47
N TRP A 397 10.12 1.22 -12.28
CA TRP A 397 9.38 0.79 -11.10
C TRP A 397 7.86 1.03 -11.26
N LEU A 398 7.45 2.07 -11.98
CA LEU A 398 6.02 2.35 -12.24
C LEU A 398 5.44 1.30 -13.19
N LEU A 399 6.18 0.96 -14.24
CA LEU A 399 5.84 -0.11 -15.18
C LEU A 399 5.62 -1.43 -14.43
N ARG A 400 6.53 -1.75 -13.52
CA ARG A 400 6.45 -2.92 -12.63
C ARG A 400 5.18 -2.92 -11.80
N GLN A 401 4.88 -1.81 -11.13
CA GLN A 401 3.70 -1.72 -10.25
C GLN A 401 2.36 -1.71 -11.00
N THR A 402 2.35 -1.20 -12.24
CA THR A 402 1.14 -1.10 -13.07
C THR A 402 0.91 -2.32 -13.96
N GLY A 403 1.93 -3.16 -14.14
CA GLY A 403 1.95 -4.29 -15.08
C GLY A 403 2.07 -3.87 -16.55
N ILE A 404 2.33 -2.59 -16.80
CA ILE A 404 2.50 -2.04 -18.15
C ILE A 404 3.95 -2.31 -18.57
N HIS A 405 4.17 -2.99 -19.70
CA HIS A 405 5.52 -3.11 -20.26
C HIS A 405 5.92 -1.83 -21.01
N SER A 406 7.22 -1.56 -21.12
CA SER A 406 7.77 -0.30 -21.67
C SER A 406 7.18 0.08 -23.03
N ARG A 407 7.07 -0.89 -23.94
CA ARG A 407 6.57 -0.72 -25.30
C ARG A 407 5.05 -0.56 -25.43
N ALA A 408 4.27 -0.81 -24.38
CA ALA A 408 2.83 -0.56 -24.39
C ALA A 408 2.53 0.93 -24.24
N LEU A 409 3.45 1.72 -23.70
CA LEU A 409 3.26 3.15 -23.53
C LEU A 409 3.50 3.90 -24.84
N VAL A 410 2.57 4.79 -25.17
CA VAL A 410 2.67 5.65 -26.34
C VAL A 410 2.39 7.09 -25.98
N ALA A 411 3.15 7.99 -26.60
CA ALA A 411 2.85 9.41 -26.65
C ALA A 411 1.62 9.65 -27.56
N LYS A 412 0.74 10.54 -27.11
CA LYS A 412 -0.41 11.10 -27.84
C LYS A 412 -0.31 12.62 -27.76
N GLU A 413 -1.06 13.33 -28.59
CA GLU A 413 -1.00 14.80 -28.67
C GLU A 413 -1.29 15.49 -27.32
N ASP A 414 -2.12 14.89 -26.48
CA ASP A 414 -2.59 15.42 -25.20
C ASP A 414 -2.14 14.59 -23.99
N GLY A 415 -1.15 13.70 -24.14
CA GLY A 415 -0.61 12.95 -23.01
C GLY A 415 -0.11 11.56 -23.37
N ILE A 416 -0.25 10.62 -22.44
CA ILE A 416 0.25 9.24 -22.59
C ILE A 416 -0.89 8.22 -22.51
N ALA A 417 -0.76 7.12 -23.24
CA ALA A 417 -1.76 6.05 -23.25
C ALA A 417 -1.09 4.66 -23.30
N VAL A 418 -1.82 3.64 -22.84
CA VAL A 418 -1.42 2.23 -22.96
C VAL A 418 -2.08 1.62 -24.20
N ARG A 419 -1.29 1.08 -25.14
CA ARG A 419 -1.78 0.38 -26.34
C ARG A 419 -2.67 -0.79 -25.97
N GLY A 420 -3.77 -0.98 -26.70
CA GLY A 420 -4.70 -2.11 -26.51
C GLY A 420 -5.52 -2.06 -25.21
N GLY A 421 -5.46 -0.96 -24.44
CA GLY A 421 -6.21 -0.79 -23.20
C GLY A 421 -6.88 0.59 -23.08
N GLY A 422 -7.75 0.75 -22.08
CA GLY A 422 -8.45 2.01 -21.79
C GLY A 422 -7.70 2.98 -20.88
N ARG A 423 -6.45 2.69 -20.48
CA ARG A 423 -5.69 3.55 -19.55
C ARG A 423 -4.99 4.68 -20.29
N ARG A 424 -5.29 5.92 -19.90
CA ARG A 424 -4.71 7.16 -20.44
C ARG A 424 -4.46 8.14 -19.29
N LEU A 425 -3.41 8.96 -19.43
CA LEU A 425 -3.14 10.08 -18.55
C LEU A 425 -2.90 11.33 -19.40
N GLN A 426 -3.71 12.36 -19.19
CA GLN A 426 -3.53 13.64 -19.87
C GLN A 426 -2.27 14.32 -19.34
N ILE A 427 -1.39 14.76 -20.25
CA ILE A 427 -0.17 15.50 -19.90
C ILE A 427 0.01 16.60 -20.93
N ARG A 428 -0.01 17.87 -20.50
CA ARG A 428 0.09 19.01 -21.42
C ARG A 428 0.83 20.16 -20.77
N ARG A 429 1.82 20.71 -21.48
CA ARG A 429 2.47 21.96 -21.08
C ARG A 429 1.52 23.14 -21.28
N LEU A 430 1.32 23.93 -20.22
CA LEU A 430 0.44 25.10 -20.20
C LEU A 430 1.20 26.39 -20.55
N ASP A 431 2.41 26.52 -20.01
CA ASP A 431 3.34 27.63 -20.27
C ASP A 431 4.80 27.21 -19.99
N ALA A 432 5.71 28.17 -19.86
CA ALA A 432 7.14 27.92 -19.68
C ALA A 432 7.48 27.08 -18.44
N THR A 433 6.69 27.18 -17.36
CA THR A 433 6.96 26.48 -16.10
C THR A 433 5.85 25.50 -15.72
N ARG A 434 4.60 25.72 -16.14
CA ARG A 434 3.46 24.92 -15.71
C ARG A 434 3.09 23.80 -16.68
N VAL A 435 2.81 22.62 -16.12
CA VAL A 435 2.38 21.41 -16.83
C VAL A 435 1.16 20.81 -16.13
N LEU A 436 0.09 20.57 -16.89
CA LEU A 436 -1.07 19.79 -16.43
C LEU A 436 -0.72 18.31 -16.51
N VAL A 437 -0.91 17.56 -15.42
CA VAL A 437 -0.78 16.09 -15.36
C VAL A 437 -2.03 15.53 -14.71
N GLY A 438 -2.88 14.88 -15.51
CA GLY A 438 -4.21 14.47 -15.09
C GLY A 438 -5.02 15.69 -14.68
N ASP A 439 -5.38 15.78 -13.40
CA ASP A 439 -6.28 16.81 -12.90
C ASP A 439 -5.56 17.99 -12.23
N LEU A 440 -4.24 17.92 -12.04
CA LEU A 440 -3.46 18.88 -11.24
C LEU A 440 -2.34 19.53 -12.06
N VAL A 441 -1.87 20.70 -11.61
CA VAL A 441 -0.83 21.49 -12.30
C VAL A 441 0.47 21.48 -11.51
N TYR A 442 1.57 21.19 -12.20
CA TYR A 442 2.90 21.03 -11.63
C TYR A 442 3.91 21.93 -12.33
N ASP A 443 4.99 22.25 -11.63
CA ASP A 443 6.21 22.81 -12.18
C ASP A 443 7.31 21.72 -12.10
N PRO A 444 7.73 21.14 -13.24
CA PRO A 444 8.79 20.12 -13.25
C PRO A 444 10.20 20.69 -13.08
N GLY A 445 10.39 22.02 -13.02
CA GLY A 445 11.70 22.66 -12.91
C GLY A 445 12.52 22.67 -14.20
N GLY A 446 11.95 22.27 -15.34
CA GLY A 446 12.62 22.20 -16.63
C GLY A 446 11.75 21.60 -17.74
N ASP A 447 12.36 21.10 -18.81
CA ASP A 447 11.65 20.52 -19.97
C ASP A 447 11.39 18.99 -19.86
N GLU A 448 11.79 18.38 -18.75
CA GLU A 448 11.57 16.97 -18.45
C GLU A 448 10.62 16.81 -17.25
N LEU A 449 9.45 16.22 -17.47
CA LEU A 449 8.52 15.82 -16.41
C LEU A 449 8.85 14.40 -15.94
N ARG A 450 9.25 14.25 -14.68
CA ARG A 450 9.51 12.95 -14.06
C ARG A 450 8.26 12.41 -13.37
N LEU A 451 7.48 11.60 -14.09
CA LEU A 451 6.20 11.07 -13.59
C LEU A 451 6.35 10.24 -12.30
N GLY A 452 7.53 9.64 -12.11
CA GLY A 452 7.88 8.92 -10.88
C GLY A 452 7.91 9.78 -9.62
N GLU A 453 8.31 11.05 -9.73
CA GLU A 453 8.33 11.96 -8.57
C GLU A 453 6.91 12.24 -8.09
N ILE A 454 5.98 12.46 -9.03
CA ILE A 454 4.57 12.70 -8.74
C ILE A 454 3.92 11.46 -8.12
N LEU A 455 3.98 10.31 -8.80
CA LEU A 455 3.24 9.11 -8.35
C LEU A 455 3.89 8.40 -7.14
N GLY A 456 5.14 8.71 -6.83
CA GLY A 456 5.83 8.13 -5.67
C GLY A 456 5.53 8.82 -4.34
N ARG A 457 4.81 9.96 -4.35
CA ARG A 457 4.63 10.85 -3.20
C ARG A 457 3.18 11.32 -3.08
N ALA A 458 2.49 10.91 -2.01
CA ALA A 458 1.08 11.20 -1.79
C ALA A 458 0.78 12.71 -1.83
N GLU A 459 1.67 13.53 -1.28
CA GLU A 459 1.61 15.00 -1.29
C GLU A 459 1.47 15.60 -2.71
N LEU A 460 2.02 14.94 -3.73
CA LEU A 460 2.02 15.43 -5.10
C LEU A 460 0.80 14.93 -5.91
N TRP A 461 0.24 13.75 -5.61
CA TRP A 461 -0.84 13.18 -6.41
C TRP A 461 -2.21 13.11 -5.72
N ILE A 462 -2.31 13.33 -4.41
CA ILE A 462 -3.61 13.35 -3.71
C ILE A 462 -4.54 14.39 -4.36
N GLY A 463 -5.77 13.96 -4.68
CA GLY A 463 -6.74 14.74 -5.45
C GLY A 463 -6.62 14.59 -6.97
N ASN A 464 -5.60 13.92 -7.50
CA ASN A 464 -5.40 13.62 -8.93
C ASN A 464 -5.99 12.24 -9.28
N GLU A 465 -7.30 12.17 -9.48
CA GLU A 465 -8.03 10.94 -9.78
C GLU A 465 -7.61 10.36 -11.14
N ALA A 466 -7.32 11.20 -12.14
CA ALA A 466 -6.80 10.74 -13.44
C ALA A 466 -5.45 10.02 -13.31
N ALA A 467 -4.52 10.57 -12.51
CA ALA A 467 -3.24 9.93 -12.22
C ALA A 467 -3.41 8.63 -11.44
N ARG A 468 -4.30 8.61 -10.43
CA ARG A 468 -4.64 7.42 -9.65
C ARG A 468 -5.26 6.31 -10.52
N ARG A 469 -6.16 6.65 -11.44
CA ARG A 469 -6.74 5.69 -12.41
C ARG A 469 -5.71 5.11 -13.36
N PHE A 470 -4.76 5.93 -13.83
CA PHE A 470 -3.68 5.48 -14.69
C PHE A 470 -2.75 4.50 -13.95
N ALA A 471 -2.36 4.86 -12.72
CA ALA A 471 -1.52 4.05 -11.84
C ALA A 471 -2.23 2.79 -11.30
N GLY A 472 -3.54 2.85 -11.11
CA GLY A 472 -4.34 1.83 -10.43
C GLY A 472 -4.33 2.01 -8.91
N PRO A 473 -5.23 1.31 -8.18
CA PRO A 473 -5.44 1.49 -6.73
C PRO A 473 -4.21 1.14 -5.88
N GLY A 474 -3.23 0.41 -6.43
CA GLY A 474 -2.00 0.09 -5.72
C GLY A 474 -1.15 1.32 -5.36
N ILE A 475 -1.37 2.46 -6.02
CA ILE A 475 -0.65 3.72 -5.73
C ILE A 475 -0.80 4.18 -4.28
N ASP A 476 -1.90 3.82 -3.63
CA ASP A 476 -2.19 4.12 -2.23
C ASP A 476 -1.13 3.51 -1.28
N HIS A 477 -0.36 2.52 -1.75
CA HIS A 477 0.71 1.83 -1.01
C HIS A 477 2.13 2.11 -1.53
N TRP A 478 2.30 2.92 -2.59
CA TRP A 478 3.61 3.14 -3.21
C TRP A 478 4.50 4.16 -2.49
N TRP A 479 3.92 4.91 -1.56
CA TRP A 479 4.66 5.86 -0.73
C TRP A 479 5.55 5.11 0.29
N ARG A 480 6.87 5.26 0.16
CA ARG A 480 7.85 4.64 1.07
C ARG A 480 8.35 5.67 2.09
N ARG A 481 8.26 5.36 3.38
CA ARG A 481 9.02 6.01 4.45
C ARG A 481 10.52 6.02 4.08
N GLY A 482 11.10 7.21 3.83
CA GLY A 482 12.54 7.42 3.99
C GLY A 482 13.45 7.51 2.75
N ARG A 483 12.96 7.56 1.50
CA ARG A 483 13.85 7.99 0.37
C ARG A 483 13.65 9.47 0.07
N ARG A 484 14.51 10.32 0.65
CA ARG A 484 14.68 11.72 0.25
C ARG A 484 15.42 11.77 -1.09
N PHE A 485 14.71 11.61 -2.20
CA PHE A 485 15.23 12.10 -3.47
C PHE A 485 15.14 13.63 -3.48
N ALA A 486 16.09 14.30 -4.14
CA ALA A 486 15.89 15.70 -4.49
C ALA A 486 14.64 15.77 -5.39
N ILE A 487 13.69 16.62 -5.03
CA ILE A 487 12.44 16.77 -5.78
C ILE A 487 12.54 18.08 -6.55
N ASP A 488 12.58 17.95 -7.87
CA ASP A 488 12.51 19.11 -8.76
C ASP A 488 11.04 19.46 -9.03
N THR A 489 10.16 18.45 -9.08
CA THR A 489 8.73 18.64 -9.39
C THR A 489 7.95 19.20 -8.21
N ARG A 490 7.31 20.36 -8.39
CA ARG A 490 6.45 21.01 -7.39
C ARG A 490 5.00 21.01 -7.84
N LEU A 491 4.09 20.71 -6.91
CA LEU A 491 2.66 20.92 -7.15
C LEU A 491 2.35 22.41 -7.03
N VAL A 492 1.79 22.99 -8.09
CA VAL A 492 1.52 24.44 -8.20
C VAL A 492 0.06 24.73 -7.87
N GLU A 493 -0.86 23.97 -8.46
CA GLU A 493 -2.28 24.27 -8.39
C GLU A 493 -3.13 23.00 -8.37
N ARG A 494 -4.25 23.08 -7.64
CA ARG A 494 -5.33 22.09 -7.65
C ARG A 494 -6.59 22.74 -8.23
N PRO A 495 -6.76 22.78 -9.56
CA PRO A 495 -7.92 23.43 -10.19
C PRO A 495 -9.24 22.80 -9.72
N PRO A 496 -10.36 23.55 -9.72
CA PRO A 496 -11.68 22.98 -9.46
C PRO A 496 -12.00 21.88 -10.50
N LEU A 497 -12.71 20.84 -10.07
CA LEU A 497 -13.19 19.79 -10.95
C LEU A 497 -14.32 20.34 -11.84
N SER A 498 -14.38 19.87 -13.09
CA SER A 498 -15.56 20.08 -13.94
C SER A 498 -16.79 19.37 -13.33
N ALA A 499 -18.01 19.75 -13.72
CA ALA A 499 -19.21 19.08 -13.22
C ALA A 499 -19.20 17.56 -13.54
N GLU A 500 -18.72 17.19 -14.73
CA GLU A 500 -18.60 15.79 -15.16
C GLU A 500 -17.54 15.03 -14.35
N ASP A 501 -16.38 15.65 -14.09
CA ASP A 501 -15.31 15.03 -13.31
C ASP A 501 -15.67 14.95 -11.82
N ALA A 502 -16.43 15.93 -11.31
CA ALA A 502 -16.97 15.89 -9.96
C ALA A 502 -17.90 14.69 -9.78
N GLU A 503 -18.82 14.39 -10.70
CA GLU A 503 -19.68 13.20 -10.61
C GLU A 503 -18.89 11.89 -10.59
N ARG A 504 -17.76 11.84 -11.29
CA ARG A 504 -16.89 10.66 -11.37
C ARG A 504 -15.89 10.55 -10.23
N ALA A 505 -15.68 11.61 -9.46
CA ALA A 505 -14.68 11.65 -8.40
C ALA A 505 -15.16 10.84 -7.18
N PRO A 506 -14.24 10.13 -6.49
CA PRO A 506 -14.59 9.40 -5.30
C PRO A 506 -15.11 10.33 -4.20
N LEU A 507 -16.18 9.90 -3.52
CA LEU A 507 -16.77 10.56 -2.36
C LEU A 507 -16.70 9.61 -1.17
N SER A 508 -16.02 10.02 -0.11
CA SER A 508 -16.00 9.32 1.17
C SER A 508 -16.02 10.37 2.29
N LEU A 509 -17.01 10.26 3.17
CA LEU A 509 -17.00 10.96 4.45
C LEU A 509 -16.49 9.93 5.45
N ALA A 510 -15.30 10.15 6.00
CA ALA A 510 -14.53 9.17 6.77
C ALA A 510 -15.41 8.29 7.69
N SER A 511 -15.26 6.98 7.58
CA SER A 511 -15.88 6.01 8.49
C SER A 511 -15.11 5.93 9.82
N ASP A 512 -15.74 5.37 10.86
CA ASP A 512 -15.17 5.15 12.22
C ASP A 512 -13.82 4.38 12.29
N MET A 513 -13.29 3.89 11.16
CA MET A 513 -12.08 3.07 11.04
C MET A 513 -10.77 3.85 10.80
N GLY A 514 -10.79 5.19 10.85
CA GLY A 514 -9.59 6.03 10.71
C GLY A 514 -9.27 6.46 9.28
N LEU A 515 -8.33 7.41 9.12
CA LEU A 515 -7.94 7.97 7.83
C LEU A 515 -6.72 7.29 7.23
N ASP A 516 -6.90 6.80 6.01
CA ASP A 516 -5.83 6.33 5.13
C ASP A 516 -5.65 7.27 3.93
N VAL A 517 -4.62 6.99 3.13
CA VAL A 517 -4.28 7.77 1.93
C VAL A 517 -5.42 7.74 0.90
N ALA A 518 -6.15 6.63 0.80
CA ALA A 518 -7.29 6.50 -0.11
C ALA A 518 -8.45 7.43 0.28
N THR A 519 -8.74 7.53 1.57
CA THR A 519 -9.77 8.43 2.12
C THR A 519 -9.33 9.89 1.96
N LEU A 520 -8.06 10.22 2.26
CA LEU A 520 -7.52 11.56 2.01
C LEU A 520 -7.60 11.96 0.54
N HIS A 521 -7.32 11.04 -0.38
CA HIS A 521 -7.49 11.26 -1.81
C HIS A 521 -8.95 11.61 -2.16
N ALA A 522 -9.92 10.86 -1.64
CA ALA A 522 -11.34 11.16 -1.86
C ALA A 522 -11.75 12.52 -1.28
N LEU A 523 -11.30 12.86 -0.07
CA LEU A 523 -11.55 14.17 0.54
C LEU A 523 -10.91 15.31 -0.28
N ALA A 524 -9.69 15.11 -0.79
CA ALA A 524 -9.03 16.07 -1.66
C ALA A 524 -9.77 16.29 -2.99
N CYS A 525 -10.34 15.23 -3.58
CA CYS A 525 -11.23 15.36 -4.73
C CYS A 525 -12.52 16.10 -4.36
N ALA A 526 -13.10 15.82 -3.19
CA ALA A 526 -14.32 16.46 -2.71
C ALA A 526 -14.12 17.98 -2.46
N LEU A 527 -12.97 18.40 -1.95
CA LEU A 527 -12.62 19.83 -1.80
C LEU A 527 -12.60 20.59 -3.13
N ARG A 528 -12.39 19.89 -4.25
CA ARG A 528 -12.33 20.49 -5.59
C ARG A 528 -13.68 20.53 -6.30
N ARG A 529 -14.74 19.97 -5.71
CA ARG A 529 -16.11 20.04 -6.26
C ARG A 529 -16.62 21.49 -6.26
N PRO A 530 -17.60 21.86 -7.09
CA PRO A 530 -18.15 23.22 -7.07
C PRO A 530 -19.04 23.53 -5.84
N ASP A 531 -19.59 22.53 -5.15
CA ASP A 531 -20.53 22.73 -4.03
C ASP A 531 -19.81 23.14 -2.72
N ALA A 532 -20.09 24.36 -2.25
CA ALA A 532 -19.53 24.90 -1.02
C ALA A 532 -19.93 24.13 0.26
N ALA A 533 -21.13 23.52 0.32
CA ALA A 533 -21.59 22.80 1.50
C ALA A 533 -20.80 21.50 1.71
N ASP A 534 -20.50 20.80 0.62
CA ASP A 534 -19.65 19.60 0.62
C ASP A 534 -18.24 19.93 1.11
N LYS A 535 -17.63 21.01 0.57
CA LYS A 535 -16.28 21.41 0.95
C LYS A 535 -16.17 21.70 2.46
N ARG A 536 -17.15 22.41 3.04
CA ARG A 536 -17.13 22.74 4.48
C ARG A 536 -17.18 21.49 5.35
N THR A 537 -18.01 20.52 4.96
CA THR A 537 -18.09 19.22 5.65
C THR A 537 -16.73 18.50 5.59
N VAL A 538 -16.09 18.50 4.42
CA VAL A 538 -14.75 17.90 4.24
C VAL A 538 -13.69 18.59 5.10
N VAL A 539 -13.66 19.92 5.14
CA VAL A 539 -12.73 20.66 5.99
C VAL A 539 -12.92 20.31 7.46
N GLU A 540 -14.16 20.14 7.91
CA GLU A 540 -14.43 19.75 9.29
C GLU A 540 -13.94 18.32 9.60
N VAL A 541 -14.14 17.37 8.69
CA VAL A 541 -13.58 16.02 8.80
C VAL A 541 -12.05 16.10 8.91
N LEU A 542 -11.39 16.76 7.95
CA LEU A 542 -9.93 16.94 7.93
C LEU A 542 -9.41 17.60 9.22
N ARG A 543 -10.13 18.59 9.75
CA ARG A 543 -9.78 19.25 11.02
C ARG A 543 -9.77 18.28 12.19
N THR A 544 -10.83 17.46 12.33
CA THR A 544 -10.92 16.46 13.42
C THR A 544 -9.91 15.33 13.30
N SER A 545 -9.25 15.23 12.16
CA SER A 545 -8.31 14.17 11.83
C SER A 545 -6.88 14.43 12.28
N ILE A 546 -6.54 15.69 12.62
CA ILE A 546 -5.21 16.06 13.09
C ILE A 546 -5.10 15.64 14.56
N THR A 547 -4.76 14.37 14.81
CA THR A 547 -4.70 13.80 16.17
C THR A 547 -3.28 13.78 16.74
N GLY A 548 -2.25 13.91 15.90
CA GLY A 548 -0.86 13.70 16.29
C GLY A 548 -0.43 12.23 16.33
N GLU A 549 -1.36 11.28 16.12
CA GLU A 549 -1.07 9.84 16.16
C GLU A 549 -0.34 9.36 14.90
N SER A 550 -0.58 10.00 13.75
CA SER A 550 0.10 9.71 12.47
C SER A 550 0.70 11.00 11.87
N PRO A 551 1.99 11.29 12.13
CA PRO A 551 2.66 12.49 11.63
C PRO A 551 2.60 12.65 10.10
N GLU A 552 2.60 11.53 9.37
CA GLU A 552 2.54 11.55 7.91
C GLU A 552 1.15 11.96 7.40
N ILE A 553 0.08 11.39 7.96
CA ILE A 553 -1.30 11.75 7.61
C ILE A 553 -1.58 13.21 8.01
N ASP A 554 -1.15 13.62 9.20
CA ASP A 554 -1.27 15.00 9.66
C ASP A 554 -0.60 15.99 8.69
N THR A 555 0.57 15.62 8.16
CA THR A 555 1.29 16.44 7.17
C THR A 555 0.48 16.61 5.90
N LEU A 556 -0.06 15.52 5.34
CA LEU A 556 -0.89 15.55 4.14
C LEU A 556 -2.18 16.35 4.36
N VAL A 557 -2.83 16.17 5.50
CA VAL A 557 -4.03 16.94 5.89
C VAL A 557 -3.71 18.44 5.91
N ARG A 558 -2.58 18.84 6.51
CA ARG A 558 -2.17 20.25 6.56
C ARG A 558 -1.88 20.83 5.19
N GLU A 559 -1.27 20.07 4.30
CA GLU A 559 -1.02 20.49 2.91
C GLU A 559 -2.33 20.67 2.13
N LEU A 560 -3.31 19.79 2.33
CA LEU A 560 -4.64 19.92 1.72
C LEU A 560 -5.38 21.16 2.21
N LEU A 561 -5.47 21.34 3.52
CA LEU A 561 -6.10 22.51 4.13
C LEU A 561 -5.39 23.80 3.69
N THR A 562 -4.07 23.77 3.63
CA THR A 562 -3.23 24.86 3.10
C THR A 562 -3.61 25.24 1.69
N GLY A 563 -3.69 24.26 0.78
CA GLY A 563 -4.04 24.52 -0.61
C GLY A 563 -5.47 25.06 -0.76
N ALA A 564 -6.38 24.64 0.12
CA ALA A 564 -7.77 25.09 0.13
C ALA A 564 -7.99 26.51 0.69
N ILE A 565 -6.97 27.15 1.28
CA ILE A 565 -7.07 28.55 1.75
C ILE A 565 -7.39 29.52 0.60
N ALA A 566 -6.94 29.21 -0.62
CA ALA A 566 -7.25 30.04 -1.79
C ALA A 566 -8.74 30.07 -2.16
N ASP A 567 -9.53 29.11 -1.66
CA ASP A 567 -10.96 29.01 -1.93
C ASP A 567 -11.79 29.78 -0.89
N ARG A 568 -12.42 30.87 -1.32
CA ARG A 568 -13.20 31.77 -0.46
C ARG A 568 -14.35 31.08 0.29
N ASP A 569 -14.90 29.98 -0.23
CA ASP A 569 -16.04 29.31 0.39
C ASP A 569 -15.68 28.61 1.70
N VAL A 570 -14.42 28.16 1.81
CA VAL A 570 -13.88 27.36 2.92
C VAL A 570 -12.62 27.91 3.58
N ARG A 571 -12.08 29.03 3.08
CA ARG A 571 -10.87 29.69 3.59
C ARG A 571 -10.89 29.87 5.10
N ALA A 572 -12.00 30.36 5.66
CA ALA A 572 -12.15 30.58 7.10
C ALA A 572 -12.09 29.27 7.91
N GLU A 573 -12.78 28.23 7.44
CA GLU A 573 -12.79 26.91 8.07
C GLU A 573 -11.39 26.26 8.01
N CYS A 574 -10.68 26.40 6.89
CA CYS A 574 -9.30 25.93 6.72
C CYS A 574 -8.34 26.65 7.68
N LEU A 575 -8.44 27.99 7.78
CA LEU A 575 -7.61 28.77 8.70
C LEU A 575 -7.90 28.39 10.15
N ARG A 576 -9.19 28.27 10.54
CA ARG A 576 -9.57 27.78 11.87
C ARG A 576 -8.99 26.40 12.17
N ALA A 577 -9.00 25.49 11.20
CA ALA A 577 -8.45 24.15 11.35
C ALA A 577 -6.92 24.14 11.53
N LEU A 578 -6.22 25.02 10.83
CA LEU A 578 -4.76 25.08 10.86
C LEU A 578 -4.19 25.92 12.01
N ILE A 579 -4.93 26.89 12.56
CA ILE A 579 -4.47 27.78 13.66
C ILE A 579 -3.81 27.02 14.82
N PRO A 580 -4.44 25.99 15.42
CA PRO A 580 -3.82 25.24 16.53
C PRO A 580 -2.55 24.48 16.10
N ALA A 581 -2.51 24.15 14.82
CA ALA A 581 -1.60 23.20 14.24
C ALA A 581 -0.34 23.87 13.66
N PHE A 582 -0.40 25.13 13.23
CA PHE A 582 0.72 25.82 12.57
C PHE A 582 1.99 25.84 13.43
N PRO A 583 3.17 25.52 12.87
CA PRO A 583 4.45 25.87 13.47
C PRO A 583 4.53 27.37 13.82
N PRO A 584 5.32 27.78 14.82
CA PRO A 584 5.56 29.19 15.11
C PRO A 584 6.09 29.90 13.85
N GLY A 585 5.43 30.98 13.42
CA GLY A 585 5.85 31.77 12.25
C GLY A 585 5.16 31.48 10.92
N GLU A 586 4.37 30.39 10.80
CA GLU A 586 3.73 30.06 9.51
C GLU A 586 2.35 30.71 9.34
N LEU A 587 1.61 30.89 10.44
CA LEU A 587 0.29 31.52 10.43
C LEU A 587 0.39 33.00 10.02
N ASP A 588 1.38 33.73 10.55
CA ASP A 588 1.54 35.16 10.27
C ASP A 588 2.02 35.44 8.86
N GLU A 589 2.89 34.62 8.26
CA GLU A 589 3.27 34.78 6.85
C GLU A 589 2.04 34.65 5.95
N ARG A 590 1.18 33.67 6.21
CA ARG A 590 -0.05 33.42 5.44
C ARG A 590 -1.09 34.50 5.65
N VAL A 591 -1.40 34.84 6.90
CA VAL A 591 -2.32 35.94 7.21
C VAL A 591 -1.78 37.25 6.64
N ALA A 592 -0.48 37.52 6.73
CA ALA A 592 0.13 38.71 6.13
C ALA A 592 -0.02 38.74 4.60
N SER A 593 0.16 37.61 3.92
CA SER A 593 -0.03 37.54 2.46
C SER A 593 -1.48 37.75 2.03
N LEU A 594 -2.45 37.38 2.88
CA LEU A 594 -3.88 37.50 2.61
C LEU A 594 -4.45 38.87 3.01
N LEU A 595 -3.80 39.60 3.91
CA LEU A 595 -4.24 40.93 4.35
C LEU A 595 -4.24 42.00 3.23
N ASP A 596 -3.61 41.70 2.10
CA ASP A 596 -3.68 42.54 0.90
C ASP A 596 -4.89 42.22 0.00
N ASP A 597 -5.58 41.10 0.24
CA ASP A 597 -6.88 40.80 -0.37
C ASP A 597 -8.00 41.55 0.36
N PRO A 598 -8.70 42.50 -0.28
CA PRO A 598 -9.80 43.25 0.35
C PRO A 598 -11.01 42.38 0.69
N THR A 599 -11.07 41.15 0.16
CA THR A 599 -12.13 40.18 0.45
C THR A 599 -11.80 39.25 1.62
N PHE A 600 -10.61 39.41 2.22
CA PHE A 600 -10.15 38.65 3.38
C PHE A 600 -10.47 39.36 4.70
N LEU A 601 -10.76 38.56 5.74
CA LEU A 601 -11.26 38.96 7.06
C LEU A 601 -12.60 39.69 7.00
N ASP A 602 -13.57 39.13 6.27
CA ASP A 602 -14.96 39.55 6.44
C ASP A 602 -15.55 39.08 7.79
N ASP A 603 -16.75 39.57 8.13
CA ASP A 603 -17.37 39.30 9.44
C ASP A 603 -17.58 37.80 9.71
N ARG A 604 -17.79 36.99 8.66
CA ARG A 604 -17.92 35.53 8.78
C ARG A 604 -16.56 34.91 9.06
N GLU A 605 -15.52 35.31 8.33
CA GLU A 605 -14.18 34.75 8.54
C GLU A 605 -13.66 35.05 9.94
N ILE A 606 -13.89 36.28 10.42
CA ILE A 606 -13.57 36.71 11.79
C ILE A 606 -14.32 35.84 12.81
N ASP A 607 -15.63 35.61 12.63
CA ASP A 607 -16.43 34.75 13.54
C ASP A 607 -15.94 33.30 13.58
N VAL A 608 -15.56 32.73 12.43
CA VAL A 608 -15.07 31.35 12.37
C VAL A 608 -13.67 31.25 12.96
N MET A 609 -12.77 32.17 12.62
CA MET A 609 -11.39 32.16 13.10
C MET A 609 -11.28 32.48 14.60
N SER A 610 -12.15 33.35 15.15
CA SER A 610 -12.10 33.71 16.57
C SER A 610 -12.30 32.51 17.49
N ARG A 611 -13.07 31.52 17.04
CA ARG A 611 -13.44 30.34 17.87
C ARG A 611 -12.27 29.42 18.17
N ALA A 612 -11.20 29.44 17.38
CA ALA A 612 -9.99 28.68 17.66
C ALA A 612 -9.03 29.53 18.51
N PRO A 613 -8.54 29.04 19.66
CA PRO A 613 -7.63 29.81 20.51
C PRO A 613 -6.30 30.04 19.79
N LEU A 614 -5.84 31.29 19.80
CA LEU A 614 -4.51 31.65 19.33
C LEU A 614 -3.47 31.43 20.43
N ARG A 615 -2.30 30.91 20.06
CA ARG A 615 -1.14 30.82 20.95
C ARG A 615 -0.51 32.19 21.17
N GLU A 616 0.30 32.28 22.22
CA GLU A 616 0.99 33.53 22.57
C GLU A 616 1.88 34.06 21.44
N ASP A 617 2.65 33.20 20.78
CA ASP A 617 3.49 33.57 19.63
C ASP A 617 2.69 34.14 18.45
N GLN A 618 1.50 33.60 18.22
CA GLN A 618 0.60 34.04 17.15
C GLN A 618 -0.01 35.40 17.47
N LEU A 619 -0.44 35.60 18.72
CA LEU A 619 -0.98 36.88 19.20
C LEU A 619 0.05 38.00 19.09
N GLU A 620 1.31 37.76 19.45
CA GLU A 620 2.37 38.77 19.35
C GLU A 620 2.65 39.19 17.90
N ARG A 621 2.63 38.24 16.97
CA ARG A 621 2.86 38.52 15.54
C ARG A 621 1.70 39.29 14.90
N LEU A 622 0.46 38.92 15.23
CA LEU A 622 -0.73 39.66 14.80
C LEU A 622 -0.77 41.07 15.42
N ALA A 623 -0.38 41.21 16.69
CA ALA A 623 -0.24 42.50 17.36
C ALA A 623 0.77 43.40 16.64
N ALA A 624 1.97 42.88 16.37
CA ALA A 624 3.00 43.60 15.62
C ALA A 624 2.53 43.97 14.20
N ARG A 625 1.67 43.15 13.57
CA ARG A 625 1.08 43.49 12.27
C ARG A 625 0.04 44.61 12.39
N ALA A 626 -0.78 44.62 13.43
CA ALA A 626 -1.71 45.72 13.69
C ALA A 626 -0.97 47.05 13.87
N GLU A 627 0.14 47.06 14.62
CA GLU A 627 1.01 48.24 14.76
C GLU A 627 1.56 48.70 13.40
N ARG A 628 2.11 47.79 12.58
CA ARG A 628 2.58 48.11 11.23
C ARG A 628 1.48 48.68 10.33
N LEU A 629 0.27 48.11 10.36
CA LEU A 629 -0.86 48.63 9.57
C LEU A 629 -1.28 50.03 10.02
N ALA A 630 -1.19 50.32 11.32
CA ALA A 630 -1.41 51.66 11.85
C ALA A 630 -0.34 52.65 11.36
N ASP A 631 0.93 52.25 11.38
CA ASP A 631 2.06 53.06 10.88
C ASP A 631 1.98 53.31 9.36
N GLU A 632 1.56 52.29 8.60
CA GLU A 632 1.31 52.36 7.16
C GLU A 632 0.05 53.18 6.80
N GLY A 633 -0.79 53.54 7.78
CA GLY A 633 -2.04 54.28 7.57
C GLY A 633 -3.16 53.46 6.91
N ARG A 634 -3.10 52.13 6.98
CA ARG A 634 -4.08 51.20 6.38
C ARG A 634 -5.22 50.90 7.35
N GLU A 635 -6.11 51.88 7.57
CA GLU A 635 -7.15 51.81 8.61
C GLU A 635 -8.19 50.71 8.40
N GLU A 636 -8.56 50.37 7.15
CA GLU A 636 -9.57 49.32 6.89
C GLU A 636 -9.07 47.90 7.23
N PRO A 637 -7.91 47.44 6.73
CA PRO A 637 -7.31 46.17 7.19
C PRO A 637 -7.02 46.15 8.69
N LEU A 638 -6.59 47.29 9.26
CA LEU A 638 -6.39 47.43 10.69
C LEU A 638 -7.69 47.18 11.46
N ALA A 639 -8.78 47.83 11.07
CA ALA A 639 -10.07 47.67 11.74
C ALA A 639 -10.56 46.21 11.73
N ARG A 640 -10.38 45.49 10.62
CA ARG A 640 -10.72 44.05 10.50
C ARG A 640 -9.85 43.17 11.40
N LEU A 641 -8.54 43.41 11.43
CA LEU A 641 -7.63 42.68 12.31
C LEU A 641 -7.92 42.95 13.79
N LEU A 642 -8.26 44.20 14.14
CA LEU A 642 -8.68 44.55 15.50
C LEU A 642 -10.01 43.90 15.87
N ASP A 643 -10.95 43.72 14.94
CA ASP A 643 -12.19 42.98 15.22
C ASP A 643 -11.89 41.49 15.51
N LEU A 644 -11.00 40.85 14.73
CA LEU A 644 -10.55 39.48 14.99
C LEU A 644 -9.91 39.33 16.37
N LEU A 645 -8.94 40.18 16.69
CA LEU A 645 -8.29 40.20 18.00
C LEU A 645 -9.31 40.50 19.10
N GLY A 646 -10.26 41.41 18.84
CA GLY A 646 -11.31 41.74 19.79
C GLY A 646 -12.22 40.55 20.11
N ARG A 647 -12.65 39.79 19.10
CA ARG A 647 -13.44 38.56 19.31
C ARG A 647 -12.62 37.47 19.99
N GLN A 648 -11.34 37.34 19.67
CA GLN A 648 -10.41 36.46 20.41
C GLN A 648 -10.33 36.83 21.90
N ALA A 649 -10.22 38.12 22.22
CA ALA A 649 -10.20 38.63 23.60
C ALA A 649 -11.50 38.40 24.35
N ILE A 650 -12.63 38.28 23.64
CA ILE A 650 -13.93 37.95 24.21
C ILE A 650 -14.03 36.44 24.38
N GLU A 651 -13.83 35.63 23.33
CA GLU A 651 -14.01 34.18 23.37
C GLU A 651 -12.97 33.44 24.22
N HIS A 652 -11.75 33.97 24.33
CA HIS A 652 -10.62 33.34 25.03
C HIS A 652 -10.06 34.27 26.11
N PRO A 653 -10.54 34.17 27.36
CA PRO A 653 -10.17 35.06 28.47
C PRO A 653 -8.65 35.21 28.70
N ALA A 654 -7.87 34.16 28.44
CA ALA A 654 -6.42 34.18 28.59
C ALA A 654 -5.72 35.22 27.71
N SER A 655 -6.31 35.58 26.57
CA SER A 655 -5.76 36.57 25.64
C SER A 655 -6.24 38.01 25.95
N HIS A 656 -7.25 38.15 26.80
CA HIS A 656 -8.00 39.39 26.98
C HIS A 656 -7.11 40.57 27.39
N LEU A 657 -6.33 40.40 28.46
CA LEU A 657 -5.50 41.48 29.01
C LEU A 657 -4.48 41.99 27.99
N ARG A 658 -3.83 41.08 27.27
CA ARG A 658 -2.80 41.39 26.27
C ARG A 658 -3.38 42.16 25.10
N ILE A 659 -4.50 41.68 24.54
CA ILE A 659 -5.17 42.32 23.41
C ILE A 659 -5.73 43.69 23.83
N ARG A 660 -6.32 43.79 25.04
CA ARG A 660 -6.78 45.06 25.59
C ARG A 660 -5.64 46.08 25.71
N SER A 661 -4.47 45.63 26.18
CA SER A 661 -3.28 46.49 26.27
C SER A 661 -2.80 46.99 24.92
N LEU A 662 -2.73 46.10 23.90
CA LEU A 662 -2.40 46.48 22.53
C LEU A 662 -3.36 47.55 22.00
N MET A 663 -4.67 47.34 22.16
CA MET A 663 -5.67 48.26 21.65
C MET A 663 -5.63 49.62 22.35
N ALA A 664 -5.40 49.64 23.67
CA ALA A 664 -5.19 50.88 24.40
C ALA A 664 -3.97 51.66 23.86
N GLY A 665 -2.86 50.96 23.57
CA GLY A 665 -1.69 51.56 22.92
C GLY A 665 -2.00 52.15 21.55
N LEU A 666 -2.76 51.43 20.72
CA LEU A 666 -3.17 51.89 19.38
C LEU A 666 -4.14 53.08 19.43
N VAL A 667 -4.97 53.21 20.48
CA VAL A 667 -5.79 54.40 20.72
C VAL A 667 -4.91 55.61 21.01
N ASP A 668 -3.89 55.45 21.85
CA ASP A 668 -3.00 56.55 22.23
C ASP A 668 -2.13 57.03 21.06
N ALA A 669 -1.61 56.07 20.28
CA ALA A 669 -0.81 56.31 19.09
C ALA A 669 -1.58 56.94 17.91
N ALA A 670 -2.92 57.05 17.97
CA ALA A 670 -3.72 57.61 16.90
C ALA A 670 -3.47 59.12 16.72
N ASP A 671 -2.98 59.50 15.54
CA ASP A 671 -2.59 60.86 15.16
C ASP A 671 -3.80 61.81 14.96
N ARG A 672 -4.96 61.26 14.58
CA ARG A 672 -6.19 62.02 14.31
C ARG A 672 -7.30 61.71 15.31
N PRO A 673 -8.14 62.71 15.69
CA PRO A 673 -9.26 62.51 16.60
C PRO A 673 -10.26 61.44 16.13
N GLU A 674 -10.56 61.41 14.83
CA GLU A 674 -11.50 60.44 14.22
C GLU A 674 -11.01 59.00 14.38
N LYS A 675 -9.72 58.76 14.11
CA LYS A 675 -9.08 57.43 14.29
C LYS A 675 -9.04 57.02 15.76
N ARG A 676 -8.72 57.98 16.64
CA ARG A 676 -8.69 57.77 18.09
C ARG A 676 -10.06 57.34 18.61
N GLU A 677 -11.12 58.00 18.14
CA GLU A 677 -12.49 57.67 18.55
C GLU A 677 -12.94 56.31 18.00
N ALA A 678 -12.65 56.00 16.73
CA ALA A 678 -12.96 54.70 16.15
C ALA A 678 -12.27 53.54 16.90
N ARG A 679 -10.97 53.68 17.20
CA ARG A 679 -10.21 52.69 17.98
C ARG A 679 -10.71 52.58 19.43
N ARG A 680 -11.11 53.70 20.04
CA ARG A 680 -11.71 53.73 21.39
C ARG A 680 -13.06 53.01 21.41
N GLU A 681 -13.87 53.17 20.38
CA GLU A 681 -15.13 52.44 20.23
C GLU A 681 -14.89 50.92 20.17
N GLN A 682 -13.90 50.47 19.39
CA GLN A 682 -13.50 49.06 19.30
C GLN A 682 -13.01 48.51 20.65
N LEU A 683 -12.12 49.22 21.34
CA LEU A 683 -11.70 48.87 22.70
C LEU A 683 -12.90 48.74 23.66
N GLY A 684 -13.84 49.68 23.57
CA GLY A 684 -15.08 49.64 24.35
C GLY A 684 -15.96 48.42 24.05
N LYS A 685 -16.05 47.99 22.78
CA LYS A 685 -16.78 46.76 22.41
C LYS A 685 -16.18 45.52 23.06
N ILE A 686 -14.86 45.43 23.13
CA ILE A 686 -14.16 44.28 23.72
C ILE A 686 -14.33 44.22 25.22
N VAL A 687 -14.17 45.36 25.91
CA VAL A 687 -14.39 45.44 27.36
C VAL A 687 -15.83 45.08 27.70
N ARG A 688 -16.82 45.61 26.96
CA ARG A 688 -18.23 45.27 27.18
C ARG A 688 -18.53 43.80 26.85
N GLY A 689 -17.98 43.27 25.76
CA GLY A 689 -18.16 41.88 25.34
C GLY A 689 -17.59 40.88 26.34
N PHE A 690 -16.39 41.14 26.85
CA PHE A 690 -15.77 40.32 27.90
C PHE A 690 -16.56 40.36 29.20
N ARG A 691 -16.99 41.56 29.63
CA ARG A 691 -17.84 41.72 30.82
C ARG A 691 -19.18 41.03 30.68
N ALA A 692 -19.76 40.96 29.48
CA ALA A 692 -21.01 40.25 29.24
C ALA A 692 -20.88 38.73 29.45
N GLN A 693 -19.66 38.17 29.36
CA GLN A 693 -19.41 36.77 29.73
C GLN A 693 -19.25 36.55 31.25
N LEU A 694 -19.00 37.63 32.00
CA LEU A 694 -18.88 37.62 33.44
C LEU A 694 -20.25 37.99 34.03
N GLU A 695 -21.11 36.99 34.26
CA GLU A 695 -22.42 37.22 34.91
C GLU A 695 -22.23 37.86 36.31
N PRO A 696 -22.85 39.01 36.63
CA PRO A 696 -22.70 39.68 37.93
C PRO A 696 -23.06 38.82 39.14
N ALA A 697 -23.96 37.83 38.96
CA ALA A 697 -24.51 37.01 40.05
C ALA A 697 -24.00 35.55 40.07
N ARG A 698 -23.26 35.10 39.04
CA ARG A 698 -22.87 33.70 38.86
C ARG A 698 -21.38 33.61 38.57
N LEU A 699 -20.56 33.53 39.62
CA LEU A 699 -19.18 33.16 39.41
C LEU A 699 -19.09 31.69 39.02
N ALA A 700 -18.21 31.44 38.07
CA ALA A 700 -17.96 30.13 37.48
C ALA A 700 -17.93 29.06 38.57
N LEU A 701 -18.83 28.08 38.45
CA LEU A 701 -18.90 26.82 39.21
C LEU A 701 -19.89 26.75 40.40
N GLY A 702 -20.93 27.58 40.41
CA GLY A 702 -22.23 27.20 41.00
C GLY A 702 -22.63 27.83 42.34
N PHE A 703 -21.85 28.79 42.85
CA PHE A 703 -22.14 29.54 44.09
C PHE A 703 -22.51 31.01 43.80
N THR A 704 -23.27 31.61 44.71
CA THR A 704 -23.61 33.04 44.75
C THR A 704 -22.56 33.84 45.52
N TRP A 705 -22.49 35.16 45.32
CA TRP A 705 -21.63 36.03 46.14
C TRP A 705 -21.92 35.91 47.64
N ASP A 706 -23.18 35.65 48.01
CA ASP A 706 -23.61 35.39 49.39
C ASP A 706 -22.94 34.18 50.03
N GLU A 707 -22.62 33.16 49.23
CA GLU A 707 -21.95 31.94 49.70
C GLU A 707 -20.43 32.09 49.65
N ALA A 708 -19.92 32.85 48.66
CA ALA A 708 -18.48 33.03 48.44
C ALA A 708 -17.83 33.98 49.46
N VAL A 709 -18.56 34.95 50.01
CA VAL A 709 -18.03 36.04 50.85
C VAL A 709 -18.12 35.71 52.35
N GLU A 710 -16.99 35.74 53.05
CA GLU A 710 -16.87 35.65 54.50
C GLU A 710 -16.47 37.01 55.10
N PHE A 711 -17.40 37.67 55.81
CA PHE A 711 -17.11 38.90 56.54
C PHE A 711 -16.50 38.60 57.92
N ARG A 712 -15.30 39.12 58.19
CA ARG A 712 -14.62 39.00 59.49
C ARG A 712 -15.17 40.03 60.50
N SER A 713 -14.89 39.79 61.79
CA SER A 713 -15.32 40.68 62.88
C SER A 713 -14.84 42.12 62.65
N GLY A 714 -15.76 43.09 62.71
CA GLY A 714 -15.46 44.52 62.54
C GLY A 714 -16.03 45.16 61.26
N VAL A 715 -16.60 44.37 60.36
CA VAL A 715 -17.41 44.88 59.23
C VAL A 715 -18.84 45.15 59.69
N GLU A 716 -19.34 46.36 59.49
CA GLU A 716 -20.73 46.71 59.83
C GLU A 716 -21.73 46.07 58.87
N PRO A 717 -22.94 45.67 59.34
CA PRO A 717 -23.97 45.08 58.48
C PRO A 717 -24.31 45.92 57.25
N GLY A 718 -24.41 47.25 57.42
CA GLY A 718 -24.71 48.16 56.31
C GLY A 718 -23.57 48.35 55.30
N ASP A 719 -22.31 48.09 55.70
CA ASP A 719 -21.19 48.06 54.74
C ASP A 719 -21.16 46.71 54.01
N ALA A 720 -21.41 45.61 54.73
CA ALA A 720 -21.50 44.28 54.15
C ALA A 720 -22.61 44.19 53.08
N GLU A 721 -23.79 44.76 53.35
CA GLU A 721 -24.91 44.79 52.41
C GLU A 721 -24.59 45.60 51.16
N ARG A 722 -24.02 46.81 51.30
CA ARG A 722 -23.59 47.63 50.14
C ARG A 722 -22.50 46.95 49.32
N MET A 723 -21.55 46.27 49.98
CA MET A 723 -20.53 45.51 49.27
C MET A 723 -21.13 44.35 48.49
N LEU A 724 -22.03 43.57 49.11
CA LEU A 724 -22.70 42.47 48.42
C LEU A 724 -23.57 42.98 47.26
N GLU A 725 -24.30 44.07 47.44
CA GLU A 725 -25.06 44.73 46.37
C GLU A 725 -24.14 45.15 45.22
N ALA A 726 -23.05 45.86 45.51
CA ALA A 726 -22.08 46.25 44.48
C ALA A 726 -21.44 45.04 43.76
N LEU A 727 -21.18 43.94 44.47
CA LEU A 727 -20.67 42.70 43.87
C LEU A 727 -21.71 42.02 42.98
N ARG A 728 -22.98 42.05 43.36
CA ARG A 728 -24.10 41.49 42.57
C ARG A 728 -24.42 42.34 41.34
N GLU A 729 -24.20 43.66 41.40
CA GLU A 729 -24.57 44.59 40.32
C GLU A 729 -23.40 44.90 39.38
N THR A 730 -22.16 44.63 39.79
CA THR A 730 -20.97 44.97 38.99
C THR A 730 -20.10 43.76 38.70
N THR A 731 -19.47 43.78 37.53
CA THR A 731 -18.53 42.73 37.10
C THR A 731 -17.08 43.08 37.45
N LEU A 732 -16.81 44.20 38.13
CA LEU A 732 -15.46 44.73 38.29
C LEU A 732 -14.55 43.78 39.08
N LEU A 733 -15.05 43.28 40.22
CA LEU A 733 -14.27 42.34 41.02
C LEU A 733 -14.16 40.98 40.32
N ALA A 734 -15.22 40.52 39.65
CA ALA A 734 -15.19 39.30 38.85
C ALA A 734 -14.15 39.39 37.71
N GLU A 735 -14.07 40.53 37.03
CA GLU A 735 -13.07 40.86 36.01
C GLU A 735 -11.67 40.86 36.61
N ALA A 736 -11.46 41.54 37.74
CA ALA A 736 -10.17 41.61 38.42
C ALA A 736 -9.67 40.22 38.88
N ILE A 737 -10.53 39.40 39.51
CA ILE A 737 -10.19 38.03 39.92
C ILE A 737 -9.83 37.19 38.69
N THR A 738 -10.61 37.30 37.60
CA THR A 738 -10.37 36.54 36.37
C THR A 738 -9.06 36.92 35.69
N LEU A 739 -8.66 38.20 35.73
CA LEU A 739 -7.47 38.69 35.06
C LEU A 739 -6.19 38.65 35.91
N LEU A 740 -6.30 38.77 37.25
CA LEU A 740 -5.17 39.03 38.14
C LEU A 740 -4.96 37.98 39.25
N GLY A 741 -5.85 37.00 39.42
CA GLY A 741 -5.72 35.98 40.47
C GLY A 741 -4.68 34.88 40.14
N PRO A 742 -4.11 34.13 41.12
CA PRO A 742 -3.27 32.96 40.89
C PRO A 742 -3.89 31.94 39.94
N GLY A 743 -3.07 31.47 39.01
CA GLY A 743 -3.55 30.77 37.81
C GLY A 743 -3.84 31.72 36.64
N SER A 744 -3.62 33.03 36.78
CA SER A 744 -3.58 34.01 35.69
C SER A 744 -2.47 33.64 34.70
N GLY A 745 -2.85 32.79 33.76
CA GLY A 745 -1.99 32.05 32.86
C GLY A 745 -2.79 30.89 32.28
N LEU A 746 -3.55 31.17 31.22
CA LEU A 746 -4.10 30.18 30.29
C LEU A 746 -5.20 29.20 30.76
N ALA A 747 -5.71 29.26 32.00
CA ALA A 747 -6.88 28.44 32.40
C ALA A 747 -7.97 29.28 33.08
N ARG A 748 -9.23 28.86 32.94
CA ARG A 748 -10.38 29.47 33.64
C ARG A 748 -10.04 29.64 35.14
N PRO A 749 -10.42 30.75 35.79
CA PRO A 749 -10.16 30.94 37.22
C PRO A 749 -10.68 29.74 38.01
N GLU A 750 -9.95 29.35 39.07
CA GLU A 750 -10.39 28.28 39.97
C GLU A 750 -11.81 28.58 40.50
N PRO A 751 -12.66 27.55 40.68
CA PRO A 751 -13.97 27.70 41.30
C PRO A 751 -13.89 28.47 42.61
N LEU A 752 -14.77 29.48 42.77
CA LEU A 752 -15.04 30.03 44.09
C LEU A 752 -15.78 28.98 44.92
N GLY A 753 -15.18 28.57 46.03
CA GLY A 753 -15.85 27.81 47.09
C GLY A 753 -16.48 28.72 48.15
N PRO A 754 -17.29 28.18 49.07
CA PRO A 754 -17.78 28.94 50.22
C PRO A 754 -16.64 29.58 51.02
N GLY A 755 -16.75 30.88 51.33
CA GLY A 755 -15.74 31.62 52.08
C GLY A 755 -14.40 31.85 51.36
N SER A 756 -14.39 31.72 50.03
CA SER A 756 -13.22 32.00 49.19
C SER A 756 -12.87 33.49 49.09
N LEU A 757 -13.77 34.40 49.46
CA LEU A 757 -13.47 35.82 49.55
C LEU A 757 -13.63 36.30 51.00
N ARG A 758 -12.54 36.70 51.65
CA ARG A 758 -12.59 37.24 53.01
C ARG A 758 -12.56 38.75 52.99
N VAL A 759 -13.43 39.37 53.79
CA VAL A 759 -13.48 40.82 53.95
C VAL A 759 -13.11 41.19 55.37
N THR A 760 -12.02 41.94 55.51
CA THR A 760 -11.47 42.39 56.78
C THR A 760 -11.53 43.92 56.87
N PHE A 761 -12.03 44.47 57.96
CA PHE A 761 -12.01 45.93 58.17
C PHE A 761 -10.61 46.39 58.59
N LEU A 762 -10.04 47.38 57.88
CA LEU A 762 -8.70 47.91 58.16
C LEU A 762 -8.73 49.23 58.94
N GLY A 763 -9.81 50.01 58.86
CA GLY A 763 -9.93 51.30 59.52
C GLY A 763 -10.64 52.36 58.67
N THR A 764 -10.47 53.62 59.03
CA THR A 764 -11.07 54.76 58.32
C THR A 764 -9.97 55.65 57.76
N GLY A 765 -10.00 55.93 56.46
CA GLY A 765 -9.05 56.80 55.76
C GLY A 765 -9.77 57.78 54.85
N THR A 766 -9.40 59.06 54.91
CA THR A 766 -10.03 60.15 54.11
C THR A 766 -11.56 60.13 54.16
N GLY A 767 -12.15 59.91 55.34
CA GLY A 767 -13.61 59.85 55.52
C GLY A 767 -14.30 58.57 55.01
N ARG A 768 -13.55 57.59 54.48
CA ARG A 768 -14.08 56.33 53.96
C ARG A 768 -13.69 55.17 54.85
N ARG A 769 -14.56 54.16 54.94
CA ARG A 769 -14.22 52.90 55.60
C ARG A 769 -13.42 52.04 54.63
N VAL A 770 -12.27 51.58 55.08
CA VAL A 770 -11.30 50.83 54.29
C VAL A 770 -11.36 49.37 54.70
N HIS A 771 -11.53 48.50 53.71
CA HIS A 771 -11.64 47.07 53.88
C HIS A 771 -10.60 46.38 52.98
N LEU A 772 -10.01 45.32 53.49
CA LEU A 772 -9.20 44.40 52.72
C LEU A 772 -10.11 43.28 52.21
N LEU A 773 -10.12 43.09 50.91
CA LEU A 773 -10.67 41.90 50.26
C LEU A 773 -9.52 40.95 49.96
N GLU A 774 -9.59 39.74 50.48
CA GLU A 774 -8.62 38.68 50.26
C GLU A 774 -9.31 37.52 49.56
N TRP A 775 -8.93 37.24 48.32
CA TRP A 775 -9.41 36.08 47.58
C TRP A 775 -8.49 34.89 47.82
N PHE A 776 -9.05 33.72 48.14
CA PHE A 776 -8.34 32.47 48.35
C PHE A 776 -8.72 31.45 47.26
N PRO A 777 -7.74 30.93 46.50
CA PRO A 777 -7.96 29.81 45.59
C PRO A 777 -8.34 28.54 46.36
N ALA A 778 -9.11 27.64 45.74
CA ALA A 778 -9.63 26.44 46.38
C ALA A 778 -8.51 25.47 46.83
N SER A 779 -7.35 25.54 46.17
CA SER A 779 -6.18 24.69 46.43
C SER A 779 -5.09 25.33 47.31
N GLY A 780 -5.23 26.61 47.68
CA GLY A 780 -4.15 27.41 48.30
C GLY A 780 -4.37 27.80 49.77
N ALA A 781 -3.27 27.90 50.52
CA ALA A 781 -3.27 28.39 51.90
C ALA A 781 -3.07 29.92 52.02
N GLU A 782 -2.66 30.58 50.93
CA GLU A 782 -2.37 32.02 50.87
C GLU A 782 -3.36 32.74 49.94
N PRO A 783 -3.64 34.04 50.16
CA PRO A 783 -4.53 34.81 49.31
C PRO A 783 -3.90 35.03 47.92
N GLY A 784 -4.70 34.79 46.90
CA GLY A 784 -4.34 34.95 45.52
C GLY A 784 -4.47 36.37 44.97
N LEU A 785 -5.45 37.12 45.47
CA LEU A 785 -5.65 38.51 45.11
C LEU A 785 -6.03 39.28 46.36
N GLU A 786 -5.32 40.38 46.60
CA GLU A 786 -5.64 41.32 47.67
C GLU A 786 -6.09 42.64 47.06
N CYS A 787 -7.24 43.13 47.48
CA CYS A 787 -7.82 44.38 47.00
C CYS A 787 -8.19 45.27 48.18
N ILE A 788 -7.87 46.56 48.08
CA ILE A 788 -8.35 47.56 49.04
C ILE A 788 -9.67 48.12 48.54
N LEU A 789 -10.73 47.88 49.29
CA LEU A 789 -12.07 48.39 48.99
C LEU A 789 -12.41 49.53 49.95
N LYS A 790 -12.74 50.70 49.39
CA LYS A 790 -13.13 51.88 50.16
C LYS A 790 -14.64 52.06 50.04
N VAL A 791 -15.37 51.82 51.11
CA VAL A 791 -16.82 52.06 51.16
C VAL A 791 -17.08 53.50 51.57
N ASN A 792 -17.83 54.17 50.71
CA ASN A 792 -18.25 55.54 50.91
C ASN A 792 -19.71 55.59 51.35
N ARG A 793 -20.00 56.37 52.38
CA ARG A 793 -21.37 56.60 52.87
C ARG A 793 -21.86 58.02 52.61
N ASP A 794 -20.94 58.96 52.39
CA ASP A 794 -21.20 60.39 52.57
C ASP A 794 -20.95 61.23 51.31
N LEU A 795 -20.23 60.71 50.30
CA LEU A 795 -20.06 61.42 49.03
C LEU A 795 -21.13 61.04 48.01
N ASP A 796 -21.55 62.04 47.24
CA ASP A 796 -22.42 61.85 46.08
C ASP A 796 -21.64 61.40 44.83
N TRP A 797 -22.37 61.04 43.78
CA TRP A 797 -21.78 60.54 42.53
C TRP A 797 -20.95 61.60 41.78
N GLU A 798 -21.30 62.89 41.89
CA GLU A 798 -20.53 63.98 41.26
C GLU A 798 -19.16 64.12 41.92
N GLN A 799 -19.11 64.07 43.25
CA GLN A 799 -17.86 64.10 44.01
C GLN A 799 -16.99 62.87 43.73
N VAL A 800 -17.60 61.69 43.57
CA VAL A 800 -16.88 60.47 43.16
C VAL A 800 -16.34 60.60 41.73
N GLN A 801 -17.10 61.15 40.78
CA GLN A 801 -16.67 61.39 39.41
C GLN A 801 -15.49 62.37 39.32
N GLU A 802 -15.54 63.45 40.11
CA GLU A 802 -14.47 64.45 40.19
C GLU A 802 -13.17 63.81 40.68
N GLU A 803 -13.24 62.98 41.73
CA GLU A 803 -12.07 62.24 42.21
C GLU A 803 -11.54 61.23 41.19
N LEU A 804 -12.42 60.51 40.49
CA LEU A 804 -12.01 59.56 39.45
C LEU A 804 -11.37 60.22 38.23
N ARG A 805 -11.63 61.52 38.00
CA ARG A 805 -10.93 62.31 36.96
C ARG A 805 -9.54 62.78 37.40
N LEU A 806 -9.32 62.92 38.70
CA LEU A 806 -8.04 63.37 39.27
C LEU A 806 -7.03 62.22 39.43
N LEU A 807 -7.53 60.99 39.54
CA LEU A 807 -6.79 59.72 39.49
C LEU A 807 -6.51 59.30 38.06
#